data_AF-A0A950D3V1-F1
#
_entry.id   AF-A0A950D3V1-F1
#
_cell.length_a   1.000
_cell.length_b   1.000
_cell.length_c   1.000
_cell.angle_alpha   90.00
_cell.angle_beta   90.00
_cell.angle_gamma   90.00
#
_symmetry.space_group_name_H-M   'P 1'
#
loop_
_entity.id
_entity.type
_entity.pdbx_description
1 polymer ?
#
loop_
_entity_poly.entity_id
_entity_poly.type
_entity_poly.pdbx_seq_one_letter_code
_entity_poly.pdbx_strand_id
1 'polypeptide(L)'
;MSPHYVAPEVLEGHVSRWSDQYSLAVTYAQLRTGQLPFKGDSIHQIIYKHLHELPDLAGLPEEERQVVARALAKRPEERWPTCRAFVHGLQAAAMAEDRRLASLGGETLIPGVPPVRPEELDTDAATEPPSTQPMVPDTRAPEHEPTPADAVDEEAVARQGSRRWIRPALAASLVVLLVLVAVTLIPGIGRIRRNDPATKQDEGAIAEPPRTDASRLAEDVASASKGGDATIAKPVSTPPAKPVSTPPHDQPPVVSEESSPAIPRTPEVLPPRRAADLDRALADQAHALLKKYCYRCHGVRFEVPGYNVLDRDILVASRGEDDPPYVVPGKPEESYLWERVGVDKDMPPSGPKPSDEERTLIERWILAGAPFPIADLATRPIKTEKDVLAAIRDHLRHVREGDRAFLRYFTLHNLHNDRSLGEDDLRLARAAVAKLVNSLSWKPEIVVPEAIDPAQTVLAIDLRDVGWDERHLFNEILGRYPYGLKHDKDRDESVRALASEVYTLSGSSMPYVRADWFVATASRPPLYHILLDLPKEARALERLLKVDVEGDFLNDKLARAGFATSGVSSQNRLVDRHVALYGAYWKSYDFKRNEGTGNLFRFPLGPVFADNPFSRQEFEHAGGEILFNLPNGLQGYLLVDAKGNRIDAGPIEIVGDALKTSGTAAIVTGLSCMACHQRGVIPFKDTIREGLAVAGAARDKVERLFPEKAAMDKLLGRDEARFLKALDEATGPFLKVGDDR
;
A
#
# COMPACT_ATOMS: atom_id res chain seq x y z
N MET A 1 0.91 -7.03 10.98
CA MET A 1 0.46 -7.11 12.38
C MET A 1 1.22 -6.03 13.15
N SER A 2 0.55 -5.26 14.02
CA SER A 2 1.23 -4.19 14.78
C SER A 2 1.97 -4.78 16.00
N PRO A 3 3.24 -4.42 16.26
CA PRO A 3 4.02 -4.95 17.38
C PRO A 3 3.42 -4.69 18.76
N HIS A 4 2.53 -3.71 18.91
CA HIS A 4 1.94 -3.32 20.19
C HIS A 4 0.85 -4.27 20.72
N TYR A 5 0.36 -5.21 19.90
CA TYR A 5 -0.75 -6.11 20.23
C TYR A 5 -0.39 -7.60 20.06
N VAL A 6 0.85 -7.89 19.65
CA VAL A 6 1.29 -9.23 19.28
C VAL A 6 1.40 -10.13 20.51
N ALA A 7 0.93 -11.38 20.39
CA ALA A 7 1.06 -12.35 21.47
C ALA A 7 2.49 -12.90 21.56
N PRO A 8 3.01 -13.24 22.76
CA PRO A 8 4.37 -13.74 22.96
C PRO A 8 4.73 -14.90 22.04
N GLU A 9 3.84 -15.89 21.92
CA GLU A 9 4.06 -17.08 21.09
C GLU A 9 4.20 -16.74 19.59
N VAL A 10 3.58 -15.66 19.12
CA VAL A 10 3.64 -15.23 17.71
C VAL A 10 5.01 -14.62 17.38
N LEU A 11 5.64 -13.95 18.36
CA LEU A 11 7.03 -13.48 18.26
C LEU A 11 8.03 -14.65 18.25
N GLU A 12 7.68 -15.76 18.90
CA GLU A 12 8.44 -17.02 18.87
C GLU A 12 8.16 -17.89 17.62
N GLY A 13 7.28 -17.42 16.72
CA GLY A 13 6.94 -18.09 15.45
C GLY A 13 5.79 -19.10 15.53
N HIS A 14 4.96 -19.05 16.56
CA HIS A 14 3.87 -19.99 16.82
C HIS A 14 2.53 -19.27 17.05
N VAL A 15 1.56 -19.43 16.16
CA VAL A 15 0.21 -18.85 16.32
C VAL A 15 -0.71 -19.82 17.05
N SER A 16 -1.50 -19.33 18.00
CA SER A 16 -2.43 -20.16 18.80
C SER A 16 -3.83 -19.53 18.90
N ARG A 17 -4.84 -20.31 19.30
CA ARG A 17 -6.19 -19.79 19.60
C ARG A 17 -6.24 -18.76 20.75
N TRP A 18 -5.15 -18.62 21.49
CA TRP A 18 -4.99 -17.65 22.57
C TRP A 18 -4.25 -16.38 22.12
N SER A 19 -3.70 -16.35 20.91
CA SER A 19 -3.01 -15.17 20.38
C SER A 19 -4.02 -14.04 20.17
N ASP A 20 -5.17 -14.34 19.55
CA ASP A 20 -6.29 -13.40 19.42
C ASP A 20 -6.83 -12.93 20.77
N GLN A 21 -6.83 -13.80 21.79
CA GLN A 21 -7.28 -13.45 23.14
C GLN A 21 -6.35 -12.42 23.80
N TYR A 22 -5.03 -12.59 23.61
CA TYR A 22 -4.02 -11.67 24.10
C TYR A 22 -4.13 -10.32 23.38
N SER A 23 -4.22 -10.33 22.05
CA SER A 23 -4.44 -9.10 21.26
C SER A 23 -5.74 -8.38 21.64
N LEU A 24 -6.82 -9.12 21.90
CA LEU A 24 -8.09 -8.59 22.41
C LEU A 24 -7.93 -7.96 23.80
N ALA A 25 -7.14 -8.56 24.69
CA ALA A 25 -6.90 -8.03 26.03
C ALA A 25 -6.05 -6.74 26.02
N VAL A 26 -5.05 -6.65 25.13
CA VAL A 26 -4.32 -5.40 24.88
C VAL A 26 -5.27 -4.33 24.35
N THR A 27 -6.07 -4.68 23.33
CA THR A 27 -7.03 -3.76 22.70
C THR A 27 -8.05 -3.26 23.71
N TYR A 28 -8.57 -4.14 24.58
CA TYR A 28 -9.48 -3.78 25.66
C TYR A 28 -8.85 -2.78 26.63
N ALA A 29 -7.63 -3.06 27.11
CA ALA A 29 -6.92 -2.16 28.02
C ALA A 29 -6.73 -0.76 27.41
N GLN A 30 -6.37 -0.69 26.13
CA GLN A 30 -6.20 0.57 25.42
C GLN A 30 -7.53 1.32 25.18
N LEU A 31 -8.59 0.63 24.77
CA LEU A 31 -9.91 1.25 24.58
C LEU A 31 -10.53 1.75 25.90
N ARG A 32 -10.25 1.06 27.03
CA ARG A 32 -10.78 1.39 28.35
C ARG A 32 -10.01 2.54 29.04
N THR A 33 -8.74 2.76 28.68
CA THR A 33 -7.85 3.72 29.37
C THR A 33 -7.22 4.81 28.48
N GLY A 34 -7.34 4.68 27.16
CA GLY A 34 -6.57 5.47 26.19
C GLY A 34 -5.10 5.08 26.06
N GLN A 35 -4.60 4.09 26.81
CA GLN A 35 -3.16 3.77 26.91
C GLN A 35 -2.86 2.29 26.68
N LEU A 36 -1.76 2.01 25.95
CA LEU A 36 -1.27 0.64 25.78
C LEU A 36 -0.70 0.08 27.09
N PRO A 37 -0.96 -1.19 27.43
CA PRO A 37 -0.38 -1.85 28.61
C PRO A 37 1.12 -2.15 28.47
N PHE A 38 1.68 -2.05 27.25
CA PHE A 38 3.11 -2.16 26.98
C PHE A 38 3.57 -0.93 26.19
N LYS A 39 4.38 -0.09 26.83
CA LYS A 39 4.93 1.17 26.30
C LYS A 39 6.45 1.05 26.18
N GLY A 40 7.02 1.53 25.06
CA GLY A 40 8.45 1.57 24.84
C GLY A 40 8.80 2.31 23.56
N ASP A 41 9.97 2.93 23.53
CA ASP A 41 10.38 3.96 22.56
C ASP A 41 10.95 3.35 21.28
N SER A 42 11.02 2.02 21.21
CA SER A 42 11.37 1.26 20.01
C SER A 42 10.61 -0.06 19.94
N ILE A 43 10.42 -0.55 18.72
CA ILE A 43 9.79 -1.87 18.45
C ILE A 43 10.50 -3.00 19.20
N HIS A 44 11.83 -2.92 19.36
CA HIS A 44 12.60 -3.91 20.12
C HIS A 44 12.26 -3.90 21.62
N GLN A 45 12.08 -2.73 22.24
CA GLN A 45 11.57 -2.66 23.61
C GLN A 45 10.15 -3.21 23.69
N ILE A 46 9.24 -2.81 22.80
CA ILE A 46 7.84 -3.27 22.80
C ILE A 46 7.77 -4.81 22.70
N ILE A 47 8.54 -5.41 21.79
CA ILE A 47 8.70 -6.88 21.66
C ILE A 47 9.24 -7.50 22.95
N TYR A 48 10.30 -6.92 23.53
CA TYR A 48 10.88 -7.38 24.80
C TYR A 48 9.84 -7.37 25.93
N LYS A 49 9.00 -6.32 26.01
CA LYS A 49 7.94 -6.20 27.02
C LYS A 49 6.81 -7.19 26.81
N HIS A 50 6.39 -7.42 25.56
CA HIS A 50 5.44 -8.48 25.23
C HIS A 50 5.96 -9.86 25.65
N LEU A 51 7.25 -10.16 25.48
CA LEU A 51 7.84 -11.42 25.92
C LEU A 51 8.04 -11.50 27.45
N HIS A 52 8.53 -10.44 28.11
CA HIS A 52 9.15 -10.57 29.44
C HIS A 52 8.57 -9.70 30.57
N GLU A 53 8.02 -8.50 30.30
CA GLU A 53 7.55 -7.58 31.36
C GLU A 53 6.06 -7.78 31.71
N LEU A 54 5.63 -7.36 32.91
CA LEU A 54 4.21 -7.33 33.27
C LEU A 54 3.50 -6.14 32.61
N PRO A 55 2.20 -6.25 32.26
CA PRO A 55 1.44 -5.15 31.68
C PRO A 55 1.16 -4.04 32.70
N ASP A 56 1.27 -2.78 32.27
CA ASP A 56 0.70 -1.64 32.98
C ASP A 56 -0.83 -1.66 32.83
N LEU A 57 -1.52 -1.91 33.95
CA LEU A 57 -2.98 -1.95 34.04
C LEU A 57 -3.52 -0.94 35.06
N ALA A 58 -2.71 0.03 35.50
CA ALA A 58 -3.09 0.95 36.58
C ALA A 58 -4.32 1.80 36.23
N GLY A 59 -4.49 2.14 34.94
CA GLY A 59 -5.65 2.90 34.44
C GLY A 59 -6.98 2.12 34.40
N LEU A 60 -6.97 0.79 34.58
CA LEU A 60 -8.21 0.00 34.65
C LEU A 60 -8.83 0.04 36.06
N PRO A 61 -10.16 -0.12 36.17
CA PRO A 61 -10.83 -0.43 37.45
C PRO A 61 -10.24 -1.67 38.12
N GLU A 62 -10.15 -1.65 39.45
CA GLU A 62 -9.48 -2.71 40.23
C GLU A 62 -10.01 -4.11 39.93
N GLU A 63 -11.34 -4.24 39.82
CA GLU A 63 -12.03 -5.52 39.55
C GLU A 63 -11.69 -6.07 38.15
N GLU A 64 -11.45 -5.19 37.16
CA GLU A 64 -11.09 -5.58 35.79
C GLU A 64 -9.61 -6.01 35.66
N ARG A 65 -8.71 -5.43 36.48
CA ARG A 65 -7.26 -5.63 36.34
C ARG A 65 -6.85 -7.10 36.36
N GLN A 66 -7.39 -7.90 37.29
CA GLN A 66 -7.03 -9.31 37.40
C GLN A 66 -7.52 -10.13 36.19
N VAL A 67 -8.68 -9.78 35.64
CA VAL A 67 -9.27 -10.43 34.47
C VAL A 67 -8.43 -10.19 33.21
N VAL A 68 -7.99 -8.94 33.01
CA VAL A 68 -7.11 -8.53 31.90
C VAL A 68 -5.69 -9.07 32.09
N ALA A 69 -5.12 -9.00 33.30
CA ALA A 69 -3.80 -9.54 33.61
C ALA A 69 -3.70 -11.03 33.27
N ARG A 70 -4.74 -11.81 33.58
CA ARG A 70 -4.82 -13.23 33.18
C ARG A 70 -4.86 -13.41 31.67
N ALA A 71 -5.63 -12.61 30.93
CA ALA A 71 -5.67 -12.68 29.48
C ALA A 71 -4.33 -12.26 28.81
N LEU A 72 -3.53 -11.46 29.51
CA LEU A 72 -2.17 -11.05 29.13
C LEU A 72 -1.05 -11.93 29.71
N ALA A 73 -1.38 -13.09 30.33
CA ALA A 73 -0.38 -14.03 30.81
C ALA A 73 0.53 -14.50 29.67
N LYS A 74 1.84 -14.62 29.93
CA LYS A 74 2.83 -14.89 28.88
C LYS A 74 2.57 -16.22 28.19
N ARG A 75 2.33 -17.27 28.96
CA ARG A 75 2.05 -18.62 28.45
C ARG A 75 0.58 -18.76 28.05
N PRO A 76 0.26 -19.20 26.82
CA PRO A 76 -1.12 -19.37 26.33
C PRO A 76 -2.05 -20.14 27.27
N GLU A 77 -1.56 -21.19 27.89
CA GLU A 77 -2.30 -22.10 28.78
C GLU A 77 -2.68 -21.49 30.14
N GLU A 78 -2.04 -20.38 30.55
CA GLU A 78 -2.35 -19.66 31.81
C GLU A 78 -3.49 -18.65 31.63
N ARG A 79 -3.82 -18.31 30.37
CA ARG A 79 -4.87 -17.36 29.99
C ARG A 79 -6.27 -17.96 30.20
N TRP A 80 -7.32 -17.34 29.64
CA TRP A 80 -8.67 -17.89 29.70
C TRP A 80 -8.85 -19.01 28.66
N PRO A 81 -9.68 -20.05 28.91
CA PRO A 81 -9.85 -21.17 27.97
C PRO A 81 -10.36 -20.76 26.57
N THR A 82 -11.13 -19.67 26.50
CA THR A 82 -11.63 -19.04 25.26
C THR A 82 -11.77 -17.53 25.45
N CYS A 83 -11.81 -16.75 24.36
CA CYS A 83 -12.11 -15.32 24.40
C CYS A 83 -13.48 -15.01 25.02
N ARG A 84 -14.46 -15.93 24.88
CA ARG A 84 -15.77 -15.80 25.52
C ARG A 84 -15.67 -15.89 27.05
N ALA A 85 -14.83 -16.78 27.58
CA ALA A 85 -14.60 -16.88 29.02
C ALA A 85 -13.91 -15.61 29.57
N PHE A 86 -12.97 -15.02 28.83
CA PHE A 86 -12.38 -13.72 29.16
C PHE A 86 -13.44 -12.61 29.23
N VAL A 87 -14.28 -12.48 28.19
CA VAL A 87 -15.36 -11.48 28.15
C VAL A 87 -16.38 -11.65 29.27
N HIS A 88 -16.77 -12.89 29.62
CA HIS A 88 -17.64 -13.13 30.78
C HIS A 88 -16.97 -12.76 32.11
N GLY A 89 -15.64 -12.91 32.23
CA GLY A 89 -14.88 -12.38 33.37
C GLY A 89 -14.98 -10.86 33.49
N LEU A 90 -14.86 -10.14 32.36
CA LEU A 90 -14.98 -8.67 32.35
C LEU A 90 -16.40 -8.21 32.70
N GLN A 91 -17.42 -8.89 32.19
CA GLN A 91 -18.83 -8.62 32.53
C GLN A 91 -19.09 -8.82 34.03
N ALA A 92 -18.53 -9.87 34.63
CA ALA A 92 -18.65 -10.11 36.07
C ALA A 92 -17.92 -9.05 36.91
N ALA A 93 -16.75 -8.58 36.48
CA ALA A 93 -15.98 -7.52 37.13
C ALA A 93 -16.73 -6.18 37.13
N ALA A 94 -17.24 -5.75 35.96
CA ALA A 94 -18.04 -4.52 35.87
C ALA A 94 -19.30 -4.58 36.75
N MET A 95 -20.01 -5.71 36.75
CA MET A 95 -21.16 -5.94 37.65
C MET A 95 -20.80 -6.05 39.15
N ALA A 96 -19.53 -6.14 39.51
CA ALA A 96 -19.05 -6.01 40.89
C ALA A 96 -18.72 -4.55 41.23
N GLU A 97 -18.08 -3.82 40.30
CA GLU A 97 -17.83 -2.38 40.40
C GLU A 97 -19.14 -1.58 40.58
N ASP A 98 -20.14 -1.81 39.73
CA ASP A 98 -21.46 -1.16 39.82
C ASP A 98 -22.11 -1.37 41.21
N ARG A 99 -22.05 -2.61 41.73
CA ARG A 99 -22.58 -2.94 43.06
C ARG A 99 -21.79 -2.31 44.21
N ARG A 100 -20.47 -2.19 44.05
CA ARG A 100 -19.57 -1.53 45.00
C ARG A 100 -19.84 -0.02 45.04
N LEU A 101 -20.01 0.62 43.89
CA LEU A 101 -20.41 2.03 43.78
C LEU A 101 -21.81 2.27 44.37
N ALA A 102 -22.79 1.42 44.06
CA ALA A 102 -24.14 1.49 44.62
C ALA A 102 -24.15 1.36 46.16
N SER A 103 -23.30 0.50 46.73
CA SER A 103 -23.17 0.34 48.19
C SER A 103 -22.52 1.54 48.90
N LEU A 104 -21.78 2.38 48.17
CA LEU A 104 -21.10 3.58 48.70
C LEU A 104 -21.94 4.86 48.56
N GLY A 105 -22.96 4.87 47.69
CA GLY A 105 -23.89 6.01 47.50
C GLY A 105 -25.02 6.10 48.54
N GLY A 106 -24.96 5.32 49.61
CA GLY A 106 -26.09 4.96 50.46
C GLY A 106 -26.60 5.98 51.49
N GLU A 107 -26.45 7.30 51.31
CA GLU A 107 -27.09 8.27 52.23
C GLU A 107 -27.44 9.63 51.60
N THR A 108 -28.55 9.72 50.86
CA THR A 108 -29.26 11.00 50.62
C THR A 108 -30.77 10.75 50.49
N LEU A 109 -31.51 10.99 51.58
CA LEU A 109 -32.96 10.88 51.60
C LEU A 109 -33.62 12.07 50.88
N ILE A 110 -34.18 11.83 49.69
CA ILE A 110 -35.15 12.74 49.06
C ILE A 110 -36.56 12.18 49.33
N PRO A 111 -37.33 12.75 50.29
CA PRO A 111 -38.69 12.29 50.56
C PRO A 111 -39.66 12.77 49.47
N GLY A 112 -40.39 11.85 48.83
CA GLY A 112 -41.54 12.22 47.99
C GLY A 112 -41.86 11.30 46.81
N VAL A 113 -40.93 10.48 46.34
CA VAL A 113 -41.16 9.58 45.18
C VAL A 113 -41.35 8.13 45.66
N PRO A 114 -42.52 7.50 45.45
CA PRO A 114 -42.69 6.07 45.74
C PRO A 114 -41.94 5.24 44.67
N PRO A 115 -41.17 4.20 45.06
CA PRO A 115 -40.48 3.35 44.11
C PRO A 115 -41.48 2.51 43.31
N VAL A 116 -41.34 2.54 41.98
CA VAL A 116 -42.02 1.60 41.08
C VAL A 116 -41.44 0.22 41.33
N ARG A 117 -42.31 -0.77 41.60
CA ARG A 117 -41.89 -2.17 41.70
C ARG A 117 -41.57 -2.70 40.30
N PRO A 118 -40.44 -3.39 40.08
CA PRO A 118 -40.31 -4.30 38.96
C PRO A 118 -41.43 -5.36 39.04
N GLU A 119 -42.03 -5.71 37.91
CA GLU A 119 -42.97 -6.83 37.84
C GLU A 119 -42.22 -8.16 38.04
N GLU A 120 -42.93 -9.14 38.60
CA GLU A 120 -42.37 -10.44 38.98
C GLU A 120 -42.04 -11.24 37.71
N LEU A 121 -40.74 -11.49 37.49
CA LEU A 121 -40.28 -12.39 36.43
C LEU A 121 -40.30 -13.81 36.98
N ASP A 122 -41.23 -14.61 36.43
CA ASP A 122 -41.70 -15.88 36.97
C ASP A 122 -40.57 -16.88 37.32
N THR A 123 -40.62 -17.46 38.52
CA THR A 123 -39.60 -18.38 39.04
C THR A 123 -40.20 -19.72 39.44
N ASP A 124 -40.36 -20.65 38.49
CA ASP A 124 -40.31 -22.08 38.83
C ASP A 124 -39.93 -22.98 37.65
N ALA A 125 -38.77 -23.64 37.75
CA ALA A 125 -38.35 -24.82 36.99
C ALA A 125 -36.94 -25.27 37.41
N ALA A 126 -36.74 -25.62 38.68
CA ALA A 126 -35.49 -26.25 39.11
C ALA A 126 -35.38 -27.67 38.52
N THR A 127 -34.22 -28.04 37.98
CA THR A 127 -33.88 -29.44 37.64
C THR A 127 -32.39 -29.64 37.87
N GLU A 128 -32.01 -30.82 38.38
CA GLU A 128 -30.71 -31.07 38.99
C GLU A 128 -29.53 -31.01 38.00
N PRO A 129 -28.32 -30.60 38.45
CA PRO A 129 -27.11 -30.70 37.64
C PRO A 129 -26.69 -32.17 37.46
N PRO A 130 -26.43 -32.65 36.23
CA PRO A 130 -25.99 -34.02 36.01
C PRO A 130 -24.60 -34.26 36.59
N SER A 131 -24.48 -35.32 37.40
CA SER A 131 -23.24 -35.70 38.09
C SER A 131 -22.11 -36.06 37.13
N THR A 132 -20.89 -35.61 37.44
CA THR A 132 -19.68 -35.97 36.69
C THR A 132 -19.23 -37.40 36.99
N GLN A 133 -19.28 -38.29 36.01
CA GLN A 133 -18.45 -39.49 35.96
C GLN A 133 -17.53 -39.46 34.73
N PRO A 134 -16.29 -39.97 34.82
CA PRO A 134 -15.35 -39.96 33.71
C PRO A 134 -15.67 -41.07 32.70
N MET A 135 -16.09 -40.70 31.49
CA MET A 135 -16.19 -41.65 30.37
C MET A 135 -14.79 -42.03 29.86
N VAL A 136 -14.51 -43.33 29.85
CA VAL A 136 -13.42 -43.94 29.08
C VAL A 136 -13.81 -43.96 27.59
N PRO A 137 -12.91 -43.72 26.63
CA PRO A 137 -13.23 -43.83 25.21
C PRO A 137 -13.52 -45.30 24.81
N ASP A 138 -14.72 -45.60 24.31
CA ASP A 138 -15.00 -46.88 23.65
C ASP A 138 -14.57 -46.82 22.18
N THR A 139 -13.68 -47.72 21.78
CA THR A 139 -13.13 -47.82 20.42
C THR A 139 -14.00 -48.75 19.55
N ARG A 140 -15.12 -48.23 19.05
CA ARG A 140 -15.90 -48.85 17.97
C ARG A 140 -16.37 -47.81 16.96
N ALA A 141 -15.94 -47.97 15.70
CA ALA A 141 -16.50 -47.25 14.57
C ALA A 141 -17.64 -48.09 13.93
N PRO A 142 -18.67 -47.46 13.34
CA PRO A 142 -19.60 -48.16 12.46
C PRO A 142 -18.92 -48.44 11.10
N GLU A 143 -19.12 -49.64 10.57
CA GLU A 143 -18.64 -49.99 9.23
C GLU A 143 -19.50 -49.34 8.15
N HIS A 144 -18.89 -48.94 7.04
CA HIS A 144 -19.57 -48.52 5.82
C HIS A 144 -18.79 -49.06 4.61
N GLU A 145 -19.43 -49.90 3.80
CA GLU A 145 -18.79 -50.50 2.63
C GLU A 145 -18.62 -49.46 1.50
N PRO A 146 -17.43 -49.31 0.90
CA PRO A 146 -17.23 -48.37 -0.20
C PRO A 146 -17.73 -48.95 -1.53
N THR A 147 -18.49 -48.16 -2.30
CA THR A 147 -18.80 -48.45 -3.70
C THR A 147 -17.58 -48.23 -4.61
N PRO A 148 -17.33 -49.07 -5.63
CA PRO A 148 -16.12 -48.99 -6.44
C PRO A 148 -16.17 -47.85 -7.48
N ALA A 149 -15.31 -46.85 -7.29
CA ALA A 149 -15.01 -45.82 -8.29
C ALA A 149 -13.55 -45.32 -8.19
N ASP A 150 -13.12 -44.93 -7.00
CA ASP A 150 -11.82 -44.28 -6.78
C ASP A 150 -10.76 -45.24 -6.24
N ALA A 151 -9.85 -45.71 -7.11
CA ALA A 151 -8.74 -46.57 -6.72
C ALA A 151 -7.52 -46.46 -7.66
N VAL A 152 -6.63 -45.49 -7.40
CA VAL A 152 -5.22 -45.52 -7.87
C VAL A 152 -4.29 -44.92 -6.80
N ASP A 153 -3.43 -45.78 -6.25
CA ASP A 153 -2.11 -45.55 -5.63
C ASP A 153 -1.87 -44.36 -4.66
N GLU A 154 -1.99 -44.62 -3.34
CA GLU A 154 -1.36 -43.81 -2.27
C GLU A 154 -0.20 -44.56 -1.56
N GLU A 155 0.28 -45.68 -2.11
CA GLU A 155 1.26 -46.58 -1.43
C GLU A 155 2.74 -46.15 -1.60
N ALA A 156 3.09 -44.94 -1.11
CA ALA A 156 4.46 -44.43 -1.23
C ALA A 156 5.07 -43.77 0.03
N VAL A 157 4.27 -43.23 0.96
CA VAL A 157 4.77 -42.28 1.98
C VAL A 157 4.93 -42.89 3.39
N ALA A 158 4.24 -44.00 3.68
CA ALA A 158 4.03 -44.49 5.06
C ALA A 158 5.16 -45.37 5.67
N ARG A 159 6.45 -45.11 5.39
CA ARG A 159 7.57 -45.83 6.05
C ARG A 159 8.82 -44.99 6.36
N GLN A 160 8.78 -44.14 7.39
CA GLN A 160 9.76 -44.17 8.50
C GLN A 160 9.43 -43.16 9.61
N GLY A 161 9.28 -43.65 10.84
CA GLY A 161 9.20 -42.83 12.05
C GLY A 161 10.39 -43.07 12.97
N SER A 162 10.92 -41.98 13.55
CA SER A 162 11.87 -41.94 14.68
C SER A 162 13.32 -42.45 14.47
N ARG A 163 14.29 -41.54 14.59
CA ARG A 163 15.44 -41.67 15.51
C ARG A 163 16.13 -40.32 15.75
N ARG A 164 16.89 -40.23 16.85
CA ARG A 164 17.49 -38.99 17.38
C ARG A 164 18.70 -38.51 16.56
N TRP A 165 18.93 -37.20 16.55
CA TRP A 165 20.07 -36.55 15.87
C TRP A 165 21.43 -36.88 16.52
N ILE A 166 22.43 -37.14 15.68
CA ILE A 166 23.86 -36.96 15.96
C ILE A 166 24.47 -36.24 14.75
N ARG A 167 25.47 -35.37 14.98
CA ARG A 167 25.99 -34.34 14.05
C ARG A 167 26.59 -34.90 12.74
N PRO A 168 26.24 -34.35 11.56
CA PRO A 168 26.97 -34.58 10.31
C PRO A 168 28.10 -33.55 10.12
N ALA A 169 29.34 -33.92 10.43
CA ALA A 169 30.54 -33.08 10.21
C ALA A 169 31.70 -33.80 9.50
N LEU A 170 31.56 -35.10 9.19
CA LEU A 170 32.64 -35.95 8.68
C LEU A 170 32.51 -36.35 7.20
N ALA A 171 31.32 -36.20 6.59
CA ALA A 171 31.08 -36.62 5.21
C ALA A 171 31.75 -35.73 4.16
N ALA A 172 31.75 -34.40 4.38
CA ALA A 172 32.31 -33.43 3.42
C ALA A 172 33.82 -33.62 3.21
N SER A 173 34.57 -33.87 4.30
CA SER A 173 36.02 -34.02 4.29
C SER A 173 36.49 -35.19 3.43
N LEU A 174 35.71 -36.28 3.36
CA LEU A 174 36.07 -37.48 2.59
C LEU A 174 35.98 -37.24 1.08
N VAL A 175 34.98 -36.47 0.63
CA VAL A 175 34.80 -36.13 -0.80
C VAL A 175 35.94 -35.23 -1.28
N VAL A 176 36.31 -34.20 -0.50
CA VAL A 176 37.44 -33.31 -0.83
C VAL A 176 38.76 -34.08 -0.92
N LEU A 177 38.98 -35.03 -0.01
CA LEU A 177 40.19 -35.87 -0.01
C LEU A 177 40.28 -36.75 -1.27
N LEU A 178 39.17 -37.36 -1.70
CA LEU A 178 39.12 -38.20 -2.90
C LEU A 178 39.38 -37.40 -4.19
N VAL A 179 38.86 -36.17 -4.30
CA VAL A 179 39.12 -35.29 -5.44
C VAL A 179 40.60 -34.87 -5.49
N LEU A 180 41.22 -34.57 -4.35
CA LEU A 180 42.66 -34.22 -4.29
C LEU A 180 43.58 -35.38 -4.69
N VAL A 181 43.21 -36.63 -4.38
CA VAL A 181 43.98 -37.82 -4.81
C VAL A 181 43.83 -38.09 -6.31
N ALA A 182 42.67 -37.79 -6.92
CA ALA A 182 42.47 -37.97 -8.36
C ALA A 182 43.34 -37.02 -9.22
N VAL A 183 43.61 -35.80 -8.73
CA VAL A 183 44.37 -34.78 -9.48
C VAL A 183 45.89 -35.03 -9.48
N THR A 184 46.42 -35.79 -8.52
CA THR A 184 47.88 -36.01 -8.37
C THR A 184 48.44 -37.21 -9.15
N LEU A 185 47.59 -37.97 -9.86
CA LEU A 185 47.95 -39.27 -10.47
C LEU A 185 47.97 -39.30 -12.01
N ILE A 186 48.05 -38.15 -12.70
CA ILE A 186 48.11 -38.07 -14.18
C ILE A 186 49.47 -37.53 -14.67
N PRO A 187 50.42 -38.40 -15.09
CA PRO A 187 51.78 -37.99 -15.47
C PRO A 187 52.00 -37.72 -16.98
N GLY A 188 51.66 -36.51 -17.43
CA GLY A 188 52.39 -35.80 -18.51
C GLY A 188 52.21 -36.23 -19.98
N ILE A 189 53.07 -35.65 -20.84
CA ILE A 189 53.05 -35.63 -22.32
C ILE A 189 51.95 -34.70 -22.89
N GLY A 190 52.19 -33.78 -23.84
CA GLY A 190 53.42 -33.50 -24.60
C GLY A 190 53.50 -32.07 -25.19
N ARG A 191 54.63 -31.78 -25.85
CA ARG A 191 55.11 -30.44 -26.30
C ARG A 191 54.69 -30.14 -27.76
N ILE A 192 55.00 -28.91 -28.26
CA ILE A 192 55.07 -28.48 -29.69
C ILE A 192 53.68 -28.19 -30.35
N ARG A 193 53.44 -27.16 -31.19
CA ARG A 193 54.30 -26.17 -31.91
C ARG A 193 53.60 -24.78 -32.03
N ARG A 194 54.36 -23.71 -32.34
CA ARG A 194 53.83 -22.51 -33.03
C ARG A 194 53.74 -22.76 -34.54
N ASN A 195 52.86 -22.05 -35.25
CA ASN A 195 53.10 -21.59 -36.64
C ASN A 195 52.03 -20.59 -37.08
N ASP A 196 52.44 -19.35 -37.34
CA ASP A 196 51.79 -18.41 -38.27
C ASP A 196 52.60 -18.42 -39.58
N PRO A 197 52.18 -17.73 -40.65
CA PRO A 197 50.84 -17.69 -41.24
C PRO A 197 50.89 -18.20 -42.71
N ALA A 198 49.74 -18.28 -43.39
CA ALA A 198 49.71 -18.48 -44.84
C ALA A 198 48.58 -17.67 -45.50
N THR A 199 48.96 -16.73 -46.36
CA THR A 199 48.04 -16.07 -47.29
C THR A 199 47.74 -16.95 -48.50
N LYS A 200 46.53 -16.81 -49.05
CA LYS A 200 46.33 -16.79 -50.51
C LYS A 200 45.01 -16.12 -50.87
N GLN A 201 45.06 -15.37 -51.96
CA GLN A 201 43.89 -14.88 -52.69
C GLN A 201 43.38 -15.98 -53.63
N ASP A 202 42.14 -15.88 -54.07
CA ASP A 202 41.85 -16.04 -55.50
C ASP A 202 40.65 -15.17 -55.90
N GLU A 203 40.49 -14.91 -57.20
CA GLU A 203 39.56 -13.92 -57.74
C GLU A 203 38.31 -14.55 -58.40
N GLY A 204 37.20 -13.82 -58.43
CA GLY A 204 35.96 -14.25 -59.12
C GLY A 204 34.86 -13.20 -58.99
N ALA A 205 34.36 -12.68 -60.12
CA ALA A 205 33.55 -11.46 -60.16
C ALA A 205 32.20 -11.63 -60.91
N ILE A 206 31.45 -10.51 -61.00
CA ILE A 206 30.27 -10.25 -61.83
C ILE A 206 28.90 -10.67 -61.23
N ALA A 207 28.16 -9.70 -60.67
CA ALA A 207 26.79 -9.31 -61.10
C ALA A 207 26.09 -8.33 -60.11
N GLU A 208 26.11 -7.02 -60.41
CA GLU A 208 24.98 -6.10 -60.15
C GLU A 208 24.05 -6.13 -61.41
N PRO A 209 22.81 -5.57 -61.43
CA PRO A 209 22.22 -4.53 -60.57
C PRO A 209 20.77 -4.91 -60.10
N PRO A 210 19.87 -3.99 -59.66
CA PRO A 210 20.03 -2.56 -59.40
C PRO A 210 19.54 -2.07 -58.02
N ARG A 211 20.02 -0.87 -57.66
CA ARG A 211 19.34 0.01 -56.70
C ARG A 211 18.15 0.71 -57.39
N THR A 212 17.11 1.00 -56.63
CA THR A 212 16.15 2.07 -56.96
C THR A 212 16.13 3.07 -55.81
N ASP A 213 16.10 4.35 -56.15
CA ASP A 213 16.21 5.48 -55.23
C ASP A 213 15.33 6.64 -55.77
N ALA A 214 15.25 7.73 -55.00
CA ALA A 214 14.50 8.95 -55.21
C ALA A 214 12.97 8.88 -54.97
N SER A 215 12.51 9.90 -54.26
CA SER A 215 11.12 10.21 -54.00
C SER A 215 10.42 10.82 -55.22
N ARG A 216 9.10 10.58 -55.33
CA ARG A 216 8.06 11.57 -55.71
C ARG A 216 6.70 10.89 -55.82
N LEU A 217 5.75 11.33 -54.99
CA LEU A 217 4.36 11.64 -55.37
C LEU A 217 3.61 12.13 -54.12
N ALA A 218 3.08 13.34 -54.21
CA ALA A 218 1.99 13.86 -53.38
C ALA A 218 0.83 14.20 -54.33
N GLU A 219 -0.33 14.60 -53.79
CA GLU A 219 -1.55 14.99 -54.55
C GLU A 219 -2.19 13.74 -55.25
N ASP A 220 -3.36 13.23 -54.86
CA ASP A 220 -4.68 13.90 -54.87
C ASP A 220 -5.75 13.15 -54.05
N VAL A 221 -6.33 13.78 -53.02
CA VAL A 221 -7.75 13.59 -52.59
C VAL A 221 -8.25 14.88 -51.91
N ALA A 222 -8.67 15.89 -52.67
CA ALA A 222 -9.38 17.06 -52.11
C ALA A 222 -10.20 17.86 -53.15
N SER A 223 -11.52 17.59 -53.29
CA SER A 223 -12.43 18.50 -54.02
C SER A 223 -13.93 18.28 -53.75
N ALA A 224 -14.42 18.79 -52.61
CA ALA A 224 -15.76 19.38 -52.40
C ALA A 224 -15.87 19.82 -50.92
N SER A 225 -16.30 21.03 -50.56
CA SER A 225 -16.95 22.09 -51.34
C SER A 225 -16.46 23.50 -50.95
N LYS A 226 -16.74 24.49 -51.80
CA LYS A 226 -16.57 25.94 -51.55
C LYS A 226 -17.75 26.43 -50.68
N GLY A 227 -17.69 27.51 -49.90
CA GLY A 227 -16.65 28.52 -49.66
C GLY A 227 -17.32 29.82 -49.15
N GLY A 228 -16.64 30.64 -48.34
CA GLY A 228 -17.21 31.87 -47.74
C GLY A 228 -16.13 32.74 -47.08
N ASP A 229 -16.30 34.06 -47.14
CA ASP A 229 -15.17 35.01 -47.19
C ASP A 229 -14.92 35.84 -45.89
N ALA A 230 -13.70 36.39 -45.80
CA ALA A 230 -13.27 37.65 -45.18
C ALA A 230 -13.45 38.00 -43.66
N THR A 231 -12.29 38.34 -43.07
CA THR A 231 -12.01 39.50 -42.16
C THR A 231 -12.44 39.53 -40.68
N ILE A 232 -11.47 39.19 -39.82
CA ILE A 232 -10.96 39.90 -38.63
C ILE A 232 -11.78 41.09 -38.06
N ALA A 233 -12.15 41.01 -36.78
CA ALA A 233 -12.33 42.15 -35.86
C ALA A 233 -11.96 41.76 -34.40
N LYS A 234 -11.71 42.76 -33.53
CA LYS A 234 -11.31 42.58 -32.11
C LYS A 234 -12.52 42.51 -31.15
N PRO A 235 -12.39 41.91 -29.96
CA PRO A 235 -13.47 41.84 -28.97
C PRO A 235 -13.82 43.22 -28.37
N VAL A 236 -15.08 43.41 -28.00
CA VAL A 236 -15.63 44.63 -27.37
C VAL A 236 -16.35 44.27 -26.07
N SER A 237 -16.26 45.18 -25.09
CA SER A 237 -16.77 45.04 -23.73
C SER A 237 -18.29 45.23 -23.59
N THR A 238 -18.85 44.69 -22.51
CA THR A 238 -20.24 44.91 -22.09
C THR A 238 -20.47 46.31 -21.50
N PRO A 239 -21.59 47.00 -21.82
CA PRO A 239 -21.96 48.31 -21.25
C PRO A 239 -22.77 48.22 -19.93
N PRO A 240 -22.99 49.34 -19.20
CA PRO A 240 -23.34 49.33 -17.77
C PRO A 240 -24.82 49.62 -17.42
N ALA A 241 -25.16 49.53 -16.12
CA ALA A 241 -26.46 49.89 -15.54
C ALA A 241 -26.40 51.08 -14.55
N LYS A 242 -27.48 51.88 -14.46
CA LYS A 242 -27.79 53.00 -13.52
C LYS A 242 -29.11 53.71 -13.97
N PRO A 243 -29.74 54.65 -13.23
CA PRO A 243 -29.76 54.94 -11.78
C PRO A 243 -31.20 55.28 -11.20
N VAL A 244 -31.28 55.82 -9.97
CA VAL A 244 -32.44 56.56 -9.33
C VAL A 244 -33.57 55.64 -8.79
N SER A 245 -34.29 55.86 -7.66
CA SER A 245 -34.66 57.06 -6.85
C SER A 245 -34.62 56.91 -5.30
N THR A 246 -34.66 58.04 -4.58
CA THR A 246 -34.68 58.28 -3.10
C THR A 246 -35.53 59.53 -2.75
N PRO A 247 -35.64 60.05 -1.50
CA PRO A 247 -35.28 59.54 -0.16
C PRO A 247 -36.55 59.13 0.64
N PRO A 248 -37.20 59.83 1.62
CA PRO A 248 -36.92 61.10 2.37
C PRO A 248 -36.78 60.99 3.92
N HIS A 249 -36.03 61.93 4.52
CA HIS A 249 -36.17 62.65 5.83
C HIS A 249 -36.64 61.95 7.15
N ASP A 250 -36.18 62.35 8.36
CA ASP A 250 -35.80 63.70 8.81
C ASP A 250 -34.63 63.81 9.84
N GLN A 251 -34.26 65.06 10.19
CA GLN A 251 -33.18 65.50 11.13
C GLN A 251 -33.72 65.77 12.57
N PRO A 252 -33.00 66.37 13.58
CA PRO A 252 -31.60 66.85 13.70
C PRO A 252 -30.83 66.37 14.98
N PRO A 253 -29.54 66.77 15.18
CA PRO A 253 -28.70 66.31 16.30
C PRO A 253 -28.64 67.26 17.53
N VAL A 254 -28.17 66.74 18.67
CA VAL A 254 -27.74 67.50 19.88
C VAL A 254 -26.40 66.94 20.39
N VAL A 255 -25.67 67.72 21.20
CA VAL A 255 -24.23 67.59 21.48
C VAL A 255 -23.92 66.95 22.85
N SER A 256 -22.74 66.30 22.93
CA SER A 256 -22.01 65.66 24.06
C SER A 256 -22.41 65.90 25.52
N GLU A 257 -22.21 64.87 26.36
CA GLU A 257 -21.50 65.03 27.64
C GLU A 257 -20.90 63.70 28.19
N GLU A 258 -20.18 63.77 29.31
CA GLU A 258 -19.32 62.71 29.87
C GLU A 258 -19.41 62.63 31.42
N SER A 259 -19.10 61.52 32.10
CA SER A 259 -18.99 60.10 31.70
C SER A 259 -18.93 59.19 32.94
N SER A 260 -19.04 57.86 32.78
CA SER A 260 -18.76 56.87 33.84
C SER A 260 -18.59 55.44 33.31
N PRO A 261 -17.82 54.57 34.03
CA PRO A 261 -17.42 53.26 33.51
C PRO A 261 -18.49 52.18 33.67
N ALA A 262 -18.65 51.35 32.64
CA ALA A 262 -19.47 50.15 32.68
C ALA A 262 -18.67 48.93 33.20
N ILE A 263 -19.34 48.08 33.99
CA ILE A 263 -18.78 46.87 34.61
C ILE A 263 -18.29 45.87 33.52
N PRO A 264 -17.12 45.22 33.68
CA PRO A 264 -16.69 44.18 32.76
C PRO A 264 -17.69 43.02 32.74
N ARG A 265 -18.23 42.71 31.56
CA ARG A 265 -19.16 41.59 31.37
C ARG A 265 -18.41 40.27 31.53
N THR A 266 -18.98 39.35 32.30
CA THR A 266 -18.53 37.97 32.40
C THR A 266 -18.54 37.30 31.02
N PRO A 267 -17.57 36.41 30.68
CA PRO A 267 -17.61 35.68 29.42
C PRO A 267 -18.91 34.89 29.25
N GLU A 268 -19.62 35.14 28.16
CA GLU A 268 -20.87 34.45 27.84
C GLU A 268 -20.56 33.02 27.39
N VAL A 269 -20.86 32.04 28.24
CA VAL A 269 -20.60 30.62 27.95
C VAL A 269 -21.49 30.17 26.80
N LEU A 270 -20.88 29.95 25.63
CA LEU A 270 -21.58 29.47 24.44
C LEU A 270 -22.30 28.13 24.74
N PRO A 271 -23.56 27.95 24.31
CA PRO A 271 -24.28 26.70 24.53
C PRO A 271 -23.57 25.55 23.80
N PRO A 272 -23.46 24.36 24.39
CA PRO A 272 -22.47 23.35 24.01
C PRO A 272 -22.58 22.83 22.57
N ARG A 273 -23.79 22.81 21.97
CA ARG A 273 -23.95 22.52 20.54
C ARG A 273 -23.28 23.59 19.67
N ARG A 274 -23.55 24.87 19.93
CA ARG A 274 -23.00 25.99 19.15
C ARG A 274 -21.49 26.11 19.27
N ALA A 275 -20.90 25.68 20.40
CA ALA A 275 -19.46 25.54 20.53
C ALA A 275 -18.93 24.44 19.59
N ALA A 276 -19.46 23.22 19.69
CA ALA A 276 -19.07 22.10 18.82
C ALA A 276 -19.29 22.38 17.32
N ASP A 277 -20.36 23.08 16.96
CA ASP A 277 -20.64 23.52 15.58
C ASP A 277 -19.56 24.49 15.05
N LEU A 278 -19.05 25.39 15.91
CA LEU A 278 -17.98 26.34 15.58
C LEU A 278 -16.61 25.67 15.52
N ASP A 279 -16.31 24.77 16.47
CA ASP A 279 -15.06 24.01 16.52
C ASP A 279 -14.93 23.11 15.29
N ARG A 280 -16.05 22.50 14.86
CA ARG A 280 -16.12 21.71 13.63
C ARG A 280 -15.94 22.57 12.38
N ALA A 281 -16.65 23.69 12.27
CA ALA A 281 -16.47 24.60 11.14
C ALA A 281 -15.03 25.13 11.05
N LEU A 282 -14.34 25.34 12.18
CA LEU A 282 -12.92 25.69 12.23
C LEU A 282 -12.02 24.55 11.79
N ALA A 283 -12.31 23.31 12.20
CA ALA A 283 -11.60 22.11 11.76
C ALA A 283 -11.71 21.89 10.24
N ASP A 284 -12.92 22.02 9.67
CA ASP A 284 -13.19 21.89 8.24
C ASP A 284 -12.41 22.94 7.42
N GLN A 285 -12.43 24.20 7.89
CA GLN A 285 -11.69 25.29 7.25
C GLN A 285 -10.16 25.09 7.33
N ALA A 286 -9.63 24.73 8.49
CA ALA A 286 -8.19 24.49 8.65
C ALA A 286 -7.72 23.30 7.81
N HIS A 287 -8.47 22.19 7.83
CA HIS A 287 -8.21 21.01 6.99
C HIS A 287 -8.19 21.38 5.50
N ALA A 288 -9.12 22.21 5.03
CA ALA A 288 -9.13 22.71 3.66
C ALA A 288 -7.89 23.56 3.32
N LEU A 289 -7.41 24.41 4.24
CA LEU A 289 -6.17 25.18 4.05
C LEU A 289 -4.92 24.28 3.99
N LEU A 290 -4.82 23.28 4.88
CA LEU A 290 -3.73 22.31 4.88
C LEU A 290 -3.75 21.47 3.59
N LYS A 291 -4.93 21.06 3.10
CA LYS A 291 -5.09 20.37 1.80
C LYS A 291 -4.66 21.25 0.62
N LYS A 292 -5.06 22.53 0.63
CA LYS A 292 -4.80 23.53 -0.42
C LYS A 292 -3.32 23.92 -0.54
N TYR A 293 -2.62 24.14 0.58
CA TYR A 293 -1.27 24.71 0.59
C TYR A 293 -0.16 23.75 1.01
N CYS A 294 -0.42 22.81 1.92
CA CYS A 294 0.61 21.98 2.54
C CYS A 294 0.68 20.56 1.96
N TYR A 295 -0.48 19.92 1.75
CA TYR A 295 -0.59 18.50 1.35
C TYR A 295 0.04 18.16 -0.01
N ARG A 296 0.30 19.15 -0.88
CA ARG A 296 1.05 18.92 -2.13
C ARG A 296 2.49 18.43 -1.89
N CYS A 297 3.09 18.83 -0.76
CA CYS A 297 4.47 18.52 -0.38
C CYS A 297 4.56 17.70 0.92
N HIS A 298 3.60 17.89 1.84
CA HIS A 298 3.46 17.17 3.11
C HIS A 298 2.24 16.24 3.11
N GLY A 299 1.86 15.72 1.95
CA GLY A 299 0.94 14.58 1.83
C GLY A 299 1.72 13.30 1.60
N VAL A 300 1.06 12.24 1.10
CA VAL A 300 1.73 10.96 0.75
C VAL A 300 2.48 11.09 -0.58
N ARG A 301 3.55 11.88 -0.58
CA ARG A 301 4.47 12.14 -1.69
C ARG A 301 5.92 12.19 -1.21
N PHE A 302 6.84 12.01 -2.16
CA PHE A 302 8.20 11.56 -1.87
C PHE A 302 9.26 12.64 -2.13
N GLU A 303 8.83 13.90 -2.25
CA GLU A 303 9.67 15.08 -2.49
C GLU A 303 10.28 15.66 -1.20
N VAL A 304 9.73 15.28 -0.03
CA VAL A 304 10.21 15.65 1.32
C VAL A 304 10.05 14.41 2.22
N PRO A 305 11.01 14.09 3.13
CA PRO A 305 10.77 13.12 4.20
C PRO A 305 9.61 13.62 5.09
N GLY A 306 8.43 13.06 4.87
CA GLY A 306 7.17 13.73 5.19
C GLY A 306 6.16 12.87 5.94
N TYR A 307 5.67 13.44 7.03
CA TYR A 307 4.38 13.13 7.63
C TYR A 307 3.23 13.48 6.68
N ASN A 308 2.06 12.90 6.91
CA ASN A 308 0.83 13.41 6.32
C ASN A 308 0.31 14.60 7.15
N VAL A 309 0.29 15.80 6.56
CA VAL A 309 -0.26 17.02 7.18
C VAL A 309 -1.79 16.98 7.33
N LEU A 310 -2.46 16.00 6.72
CA LEU A 310 -3.87 15.69 6.93
C LEU A 310 -4.09 14.51 7.89
N ASP A 311 -3.05 14.08 8.62
CA ASP A 311 -3.17 13.12 9.72
C ASP A 311 -2.94 13.85 11.05
N ARG A 312 -3.99 13.95 11.86
CA ARG A 312 -3.93 14.64 13.15
C ARG A 312 -2.93 13.99 14.10
N ASP A 313 -2.93 12.67 14.16
CA ASP A 313 -2.18 11.93 15.17
C ASP A 313 -0.69 11.96 14.84
N ILE A 314 -0.31 11.95 13.55
CA ILE A 314 1.08 12.21 13.14
C ILE A 314 1.48 13.69 13.39
N LEU A 315 0.57 14.66 13.24
CA LEU A 315 0.89 16.06 13.54
C LEU A 315 1.17 16.32 15.03
N VAL A 316 0.45 15.67 15.95
CA VAL A 316 0.57 15.89 17.40
C VAL A 316 1.47 14.87 18.11
N ALA A 317 1.92 13.81 17.42
CA ALA A 317 2.89 12.86 17.96
C ALA A 317 4.28 13.49 18.18
N SER A 318 5.00 12.99 19.18
CA SER A 318 6.44 13.31 19.32
C SER A 318 7.23 12.74 18.15
N ARG A 319 8.28 13.44 17.75
CA ARG A 319 9.12 13.09 16.59
C ARG A 319 10.49 12.52 16.99
N GLY A 320 10.87 12.63 18.27
CA GLY A 320 12.09 12.07 18.84
C GLY A 320 12.18 12.35 20.35
N GLU A 321 13.38 12.23 20.92
CA GLU A 321 13.68 12.76 22.27
C GLU A 321 13.87 14.28 22.24
N ASP A 322 14.48 14.80 21.16
CA ASP A 322 14.80 16.23 20.98
C ASP A 322 13.82 17.01 20.07
N ASP A 323 13.04 16.33 19.23
CA ASP A 323 12.18 16.97 18.21
C ASP A 323 10.71 17.11 18.70
N PRO A 324 10.19 18.35 18.94
CA PRO A 324 8.81 18.57 19.36
C PRO A 324 7.80 18.25 18.24
N PRO A 325 6.52 17.95 18.54
CA PRO A 325 5.48 17.70 17.54
C PRO A 325 5.37 18.77 16.43
N TYR A 326 4.83 18.41 15.27
CA TYR A 326 4.56 19.39 14.21
C TYR A 326 3.53 20.42 14.64
N VAL A 327 2.54 20.01 15.43
CA VAL A 327 1.58 20.89 16.11
C VAL A 327 1.49 20.50 17.57
N VAL A 328 1.69 21.47 18.46
CA VAL A 328 1.44 21.35 19.90
C VAL A 328 0.04 21.92 20.19
N PRO A 329 -0.97 21.09 20.50
CA PRO A 329 -2.34 21.54 20.70
C PRO A 329 -2.45 22.66 21.76
N GLY A 330 -3.09 23.77 21.38
CA GLY A 330 -3.26 24.95 22.22
C GLY A 330 -2.10 25.96 22.19
N LYS A 331 -0.98 25.66 21.50
CA LYS A 331 0.24 26.48 21.55
C LYS A 331 0.87 26.70 20.16
N PRO A 332 0.49 27.77 19.43
CA PRO A 332 1.15 28.15 18.19
C PRO A 332 2.67 28.36 18.37
N GLU A 333 3.09 28.98 19.47
CA GLU A 333 4.48 29.31 19.77
C GLU A 333 5.40 28.10 20.04
N GLU A 334 4.84 26.93 20.39
CA GLU A 334 5.57 25.66 20.49
C GLU A 334 5.36 24.75 19.25
N SER A 335 4.58 25.20 18.25
CA SER A 335 4.22 24.40 17.08
C SER A 335 5.13 24.67 15.88
N TYR A 336 5.92 23.68 15.46
CA TYR A 336 6.80 23.80 14.28
C TYR A 336 6.05 24.21 13.01
N LEU A 337 4.80 23.75 12.81
CA LEU A 337 3.97 24.16 11.68
C LEU A 337 3.71 25.68 11.67
N TRP A 338 3.55 26.30 12.85
CA TRP A 338 3.33 27.74 12.96
C TRP A 338 4.60 28.57 12.80
N GLU A 339 5.75 28.09 13.27
CA GLU A 339 7.05 28.69 12.98
C GLU A 339 7.23 28.88 11.46
N ARG A 340 7.04 27.80 10.69
CA ARG A 340 7.31 27.79 9.24
C ARG A 340 6.23 28.48 8.40
N VAL A 341 4.95 28.40 8.80
CA VAL A 341 3.81 28.98 8.06
C VAL A 341 3.46 30.40 8.51
N GLY A 342 3.54 30.68 9.81
CA GLY A 342 3.13 31.94 10.44
C GLY A 342 4.26 32.94 10.67
N VAL A 343 5.40 32.48 11.20
CA VAL A 343 6.54 33.34 11.59
C VAL A 343 7.48 33.57 10.40
N ASP A 344 8.12 32.52 9.90
CA ASP A 344 9.02 32.58 8.73
C ASP A 344 8.26 32.90 7.43
N LYS A 345 7.01 32.47 7.36
CA LYS A 345 6.13 32.52 6.18
C LYS A 345 6.80 31.93 4.93
N ASP A 346 7.74 30.99 5.10
CA ASP A 346 8.54 30.44 4.01
C ASP A 346 7.84 29.25 3.31
N MET A 347 6.94 28.56 4.03
CA MET A 347 6.09 27.48 3.52
C MET A 347 4.79 28.00 2.84
N PRO A 348 4.29 27.33 1.78
CA PRO A 348 5.01 26.36 0.95
C PRO A 348 6.16 27.03 0.15
N PRO A 349 7.26 26.30 -0.14
CA PRO A 349 8.44 26.86 -0.80
C PRO A 349 8.24 27.07 -2.31
N SER A 350 7.17 26.53 -2.90
CA SER A 350 6.79 26.77 -4.30
C SER A 350 5.27 26.70 -4.51
N GLY A 351 4.74 27.64 -5.28
CA GLY A 351 3.29 27.84 -5.49
C GLY A 351 2.74 29.01 -4.67
N PRO A 352 1.41 29.18 -4.61
CA PRO A 352 0.79 30.22 -3.80
C PRO A 352 0.98 29.94 -2.32
N LYS A 353 1.23 30.99 -1.54
CA LYS A 353 1.27 30.93 -0.07
C LYS A 353 -0.08 31.35 0.53
N PRO A 354 -0.41 30.91 1.76
CA PRO A 354 -1.54 31.47 2.50
C PRO A 354 -1.47 33.00 2.59
N SER A 355 -2.63 33.64 2.59
CA SER A 355 -2.81 35.03 3.04
C SER A 355 -2.61 35.16 4.56
N ASP A 356 -2.54 36.39 5.08
CA ASP A 356 -2.47 36.60 6.53
C ASP A 356 -3.78 36.21 7.25
N GLU A 357 -4.94 36.35 6.60
CA GLU A 357 -6.21 35.85 7.13
C GLU A 357 -6.23 34.32 7.22
N GLU A 358 -5.73 33.62 6.20
CA GLU A 358 -5.58 32.16 6.21
C GLU A 358 -4.52 31.69 7.22
N ARG A 359 -3.44 32.46 7.45
CA ARG A 359 -2.49 32.22 8.55
C ARG A 359 -3.17 32.31 9.91
N THR A 360 -3.89 33.39 10.20
CA THR A 360 -4.60 33.56 11.48
C THR A 360 -5.70 32.50 11.68
N LEU A 361 -6.25 31.90 10.61
CA LEU A 361 -7.12 30.72 10.74
C LEU A 361 -6.35 29.50 11.25
N ILE A 362 -5.16 29.21 10.71
CA ILE A 362 -4.29 28.12 11.17
C ILE A 362 -3.84 28.36 12.63
N GLU A 363 -3.48 29.58 13.00
CA GLU A 363 -3.14 29.97 14.38
C GLU A 363 -4.30 29.68 15.36
N ARG A 364 -5.50 30.16 15.03
CA ARG A 364 -6.74 29.92 15.80
C ARG A 364 -7.09 28.44 15.90
N TRP A 365 -6.81 27.67 14.86
CA TRP A 365 -7.03 26.23 14.83
C TRP A 365 -6.05 25.48 15.74
N ILE A 366 -4.77 25.87 15.80
CA ILE A 366 -3.81 25.33 16.78
C ILE A 366 -4.26 25.69 18.20
N LEU A 367 -4.63 26.95 18.46
CA LEU A 367 -5.18 27.41 19.75
C LEU A 367 -6.43 26.61 20.18
N ALA A 368 -7.27 26.19 19.25
CA ALA A 368 -8.45 25.35 19.51
C ALA A 368 -8.12 23.86 19.78
N GLY A 369 -6.83 23.49 19.92
CA GLY A 369 -6.40 22.11 20.17
C GLY A 369 -6.20 21.27 18.90
N ALA A 370 -6.06 21.93 17.75
CA ALA A 370 -5.92 21.31 16.42
C ALA A 370 -7.01 20.25 16.12
N PRO A 371 -8.31 20.59 16.21
CA PRO A 371 -9.40 19.66 15.89
C PRO A 371 -9.39 19.32 14.41
N PHE A 372 -9.60 18.04 14.06
CA PHE A 372 -9.79 17.60 12.68
C PHE A 372 -11.27 17.30 12.40
N PRO A 373 -11.70 17.35 11.13
CA PRO A 373 -13.05 16.95 10.74
C PRO A 373 -13.36 15.51 11.19
N ILE A 374 -14.46 15.35 11.93
CA ILE A 374 -15.04 14.04 12.24
C ILE A 374 -16.27 13.88 11.35
N ALA A 375 -16.41 12.74 10.66
CA ALA A 375 -17.60 12.47 9.84
C ALA A 375 -18.88 12.40 10.71
N ASP A 376 -19.98 13.04 10.27
CA ASP A 376 -21.25 12.93 11.00
C ASP A 376 -21.91 11.57 10.74
N LEU A 377 -22.46 10.97 11.79
CA LEU A 377 -23.37 9.83 11.64
C LEU A 377 -24.64 10.21 10.88
N ALA A 378 -25.09 11.47 10.99
CA ALA A 378 -26.23 11.99 10.24
C ALA A 378 -25.92 12.18 8.74
N THR A 379 -24.64 12.40 8.37
CA THR A 379 -24.22 12.55 6.97
C THR A 379 -23.77 11.25 6.33
N ARG A 380 -23.18 10.32 7.09
CA ARG A 380 -22.67 9.03 6.59
C ARG A 380 -23.17 7.87 7.46
N PRO A 381 -24.30 7.23 7.10
CA PRO A 381 -24.87 6.13 7.88
C PRO A 381 -23.97 4.90 7.83
N ILE A 382 -23.91 4.16 8.95
CA ILE A 382 -23.13 2.93 9.10
C ILE A 382 -23.60 1.88 8.08
N LYS A 383 -22.64 1.21 7.42
CA LYS A 383 -22.86 0.07 6.52
C LYS A 383 -22.54 -1.23 7.25
N THR A 384 -23.51 -2.12 7.35
CA THR A 384 -23.37 -3.43 7.99
C THR A 384 -23.00 -4.51 6.97
N GLU A 385 -22.52 -5.66 7.45
CA GLU A 385 -22.28 -6.83 6.60
C GLU A 385 -23.57 -7.29 5.86
N LYS A 386 -24.74 -7.07 6.48
CA LYS A 386 -26.06 -7.31 5.88
C LYS A 386 -26.29 -6.43 4.64
N ASP A 387 -25.87 -5.16 4.67
CA ASP A 387 -26.00 -4.24 3.54
C ASP A 387 -25.08 -4.65 2.39
N VAL A 388 -23.86 -5.11 2.71
CA VAL A 388 -22.88 -5.63 1.74
C VAL A 388 -23.42 -6.87 1.04
N LEU A 389 -23.91 -7.85 1.80
CA LEU A 389 -24.48 -9.08 1.25
C LEU A 389 -25.76 -8.82 0.45
N ALA A 390 -26.60 -7.87 0.89
CA ALA A 390 -27.78 -7.46 0.13
C ALA A 390 -27.41 -6.83 -1.23
N ALA A 391 -26.45 -5.90 -1.26
CA ALA A 391 -25.96 -5.31 -2.50
C ALA A 391 -25.40 -6.37 -3.47
N ILE A 392 -24.54 -7.27 -2.97
CA ILE A 392 -23.96 -8.35 -3.78
C ILE A 392 -25.06 -9.28 -4.33
N ARG A 393 -26.03 -9.69 -3.50
CA ARG A 393 -27.17 -10.50 -3.93
C ARG A 393 -27.96 -9.80 -5.03
N ASP A 394 -28.32 -8.54 -4.81
CA ASP A 394 -29.20 -7.81 -5.72
C ASP A 394 -28.51 -7.49 -7.05
N HIS A 395 -27.19 -7.25 -7.04
CA HIS A 395 -26.39 -7.24 -8.27
C HIS A 395 -26.42 -8.60 -8.98
N LEU A 396 -26.06 -9.70 -8.30
CA LEU A 396 -26.05 -11.05 -8.88
C LEU A 396 -27.40 -11.48 -9.47
N ARG A 397 -28.52 -11.06 -8.87
CA ARG A 397 -29.88 -11.33 -9.38
C ARG A 397 -30.16 -10.70 -10.74
N HIS A 398 -29.63 -9.50 -11.01
CA HIS A 398 -29.79 -8.81 -12.30
C HIS A 398 -28.80 -9.29 -13.37
N VAL A 399 -27.68 -9.91 -12.96
CA VAL A 399 -26.69 -10.51 -13.85
C VAL A 399 -27.21 -11.83 -14.45
N ARG A 400 -26.85 -12.11 -15.72
CA ARG A 400 -27.17 -13.37 -16.40
C ARG A 400 -26.52 -14.55 -15.69
N GLU A 401 -27.24 -15.66 -15.56
CA GLU A 401 -26.83 -16.80 -14.73
C GLU A 401 -25.42 -17.33 -15.03
N GLY A 402 -25.07 -17.50 -16.31
CA GLY A 402 -23.75 -17.97 -16.73
C GLY A 402 -22.57 -17.02 -16.48
N ASP A 403 -22.82 -15.73 -16.20
CA ASP A 403 -21.77 -14.75 -15.88
C ASP A 403 -21.51 -14.64 -14.37
N ARG A 404 -22.50 -14.98 -13.52
CA ARG A 404 -22.42 -14.82 -12.05
C ARG A 404 -21.20 -15.50 -11.42
N ALA A 405 -20.78 -16.63 -11.98
CA ALA A 405 -19.62 -17.40 -11.51
C ALA A 405 -18.29 -16.65 -11.63
N PHE A 406 -18.20 -15.65 -12.51
CA PHE A 406 -16.99 -14.87 -12.77
C PHE A 406 -16.93 -13.56 -11.97
N LEU A 407 -18.03 -13.10 -11.38
CA LEU A 407 -18.07 -11.84 -10.64
C LEU A 407 -17.45 -11.93 -9.24
N ARG A 408 -16.57 -10.99 -8.90
CA ARG A 408 -15.96 -10.86 -7.57
C ARG A 408 -16.01 -9.41 -7.08
N TYR A 409 -15.95 -9.24 -5.76
CA TYR A 409 -16.21 -7.93 -5.14
C TYR A 409 -15.13 -7.50 -4.16
N PHE A 410 -14.87 -6.19 -4.11
CA PHE A 410 -14.01 -5.53 -3.14
C PHE A 410 -14.84 -4.63 -2.23
N THR A 411 -14.75 -4.84 -0.91
CA THR A 411 -15.58 -4.13 0.08
C THR A 411 -14.80 -3.05 0.81
N LEU A 412 -15.39 -1.86 0.90
CA LEU A 412 -14.87 -0.65 1.53
C LEU A 412 -15.70 -0.23 2.76
N HIS A 413 -16.75 -1.01 3.11
CA HIS A 413 -17.69 -0.68 4.19
C HIS A 413 -16.98 -0.42 5.54
N ASN A 414 -15.85 -1.08 5.79
CA ASN A 414 -15.03 -0.86 6.98
C ASN A 414 -14.35 0.51 7.00
N LEU A 415 -13.90 1.03 5.86
CA LEU A 415 -13.36 2.39 5.74
C LEU A 415 -14.49 3.42 5.80
N HIS A 416 -15.63 3.13 5.17
CA HIS A 416 -16.83 3.97 5.25
C HIS A 416 -17.35 4.13 6.69
N ASN A 417 -17.22 3.10 7.52
CA ASN A 417 -17.58 3.15 8.93
C ASN A 417 -16.53 3.87 9.81
N ASP A 418 -15.30 4.08 9.32
CA ASP A 418 -14.24 4.79 10.03
C ASP A 418 -14.45 6.31 9.91
N ARG A 419 -14.79 6.96 11.02
CA ARG A 419 -15.14 8.40 11.03
C ARG A 419 -13.94 9.33 10.92
N SER A 420 -12.70 8.80 10.95
CA SER A 420 -11.49 9.57 10.65
C SER A 420 -11.30 9.80 9.15
N LEU A 421 -11.88 8.95 8.30
CA LEU A 421 -11.72 8.99 6.85
C LEU A 421 -12.83 9.82 6.18
N GLY A 422 -12.46 10.74 5.29
CA GLY A 422 -13.38 11.53 4.46
C GLY A 422 -13.76 10.83 3.15
N GLU A 423 -14.61 11.47 2.34
CA GLU A 423 -14.92 10.95 1.00
C GLU A 423 -13.71 10.95 0.06
N ASP A 424 -12.72 11.82 0.27
CA ASP A 424 -11.48 11.82 -0.52
C ASP A 424 -10.64 10.56 -0.25
N ASP A 425 -10.60 10.07 0.99
CA ASP A 425 -9.94 8.81 1.35
C ASP A 425 -10.68 7.62 0.75
N LEU A 426 -12.02 7.66 0.73
CA LEU A 426 -12.83 6.62 0.09
C LEU A 426 -12.68 6.65 -1.44
N ARG A 427 -12.61 7.83 -2.08
CA ARG A 427 -12.27 8.00 -3.51
C ARG A 427 -10.88 7.47 -3.80
N LEU A 428 -9.89 7.75 -2.95
CA LEU A 428 -8.52 7.25 -3.08
C LEU A 428 -8.46 5.72 -2.91
N ALA A 429 -9.23 5.14 -1.99
CA ALA A 429 -9.32 3.70 -1.81
C ALA A 429 -10.01 3.00 -3.01
N ARG A 430 -11.08 3.58 -3.55
CA ARG A 430 -11.72 3.13 -4.80
C ARG A 430 -10.72 3.16 -5.97
N ALA A 431 -10.00 4.27 -6.14
CA ALA A 431 -8.94 4.42 -7.13
C ALA A 431 -7.76 3.45 -6.93
N ALA A 432 -7.39 3.13 -5.69
CA ALA A 432 -6.31 2.20 -5.37
C ALA A 432 -6.66 0.75 -5.76
N VAL A 433 -7.92 0.31 -5.54
CA VAL A 433 -8.41 -0.98 -6.05
C VAL A 433 -8.33 -0.99 -7.58
N ALA A 434 -8.87 0.04 -8.24
CA ALA A 434 -8.90 0.12 -9.70
C ALA A 434 -7.49 0.13 -10.33
N LYS A 435 -6.55 0.92 -9.78
CA LYS A 435 -5.14 0.90 -10.19
C LYS A 435 -4.53 -0.48 -10.01
N LEU A 436 -4.69 -1.11 -8.84
CA LEU A 436 -4.01 -2.34 -8.51
C LEU A 436 -4.53 -3.54 -9.30
N VAL A 437 -5.86 -3.66 -9.50
CA VAL A 437 -6.45 -4.71 -10.34
C VAL A 437 -5.86 -4.69 -11.75
N ASN A 438 -5.75 -3.52 -12.38
CA ASN A 438 -5.15 -3.36 -13.71
C ASN A 438 -3.62 -3.53 -13.71
N SER A 439 -2.94 -3.15 -12.62
CA SER A 439 -1.49 -3.38 -12.43
C SER A 439 -1.16 -4.84 -12.08
N LEU A 440 -2.17 -5.70 -11.97
CA LEU A 440 -2.09 -7.14 -11.73
C LEU A 440 -2.76 -7.94 -12.85
N SER A 441 -2.85 -7.37 -14.06
CA SER A 441 -3.43 -8.01 -15.24
C SER A 441 -2.53 -7.87 -16.48
N TRP A 442 -2.60 -8.88 -17.36
CA TRP A 442 -2.03 -8.86 -18.71
C TRP A 442 -3.08 -8.61 -19.80
N LYS A 443 -4.33 -8.27 -19.45
CA LYS A 443 -5.34 -7.88 -20.44
C LYS A 443 -5.01 -6.46 -20.98
N PRO A 444 -5.34 -6.14 -22.25
CA PRO A 444 -4.96 -4.89 -22.89
C PRO A 444 -5.90 -3.71 -22.60
N GLU A 445 -7.06 -3.97 -22.01
CA GLU A 445 -8.06 -2.95 -21.68
C GLU A 445 -8.00 -2.61 -20.18
N ILE A 446 -8.44 -1.40 -19.82
CA ILE A 446 -8.49 -0.93 -18.43
C ILE A 446 -9.88 -1.20 -17.86
N VAL A 447 -9.95 -2.04 -16.83
CA VAL A 447 -11.18 -2.41 -16.14
C VAL A 447 -11.41 -1.47 -14.96
N VAL A 448 -12.49 -0.67 -15.01
CA VAL A 448 -12.90 0.19 -13.89
C VAL A 448 -13.94 -0.58 -13.05
N PRO A 449 -13.66 -0.92 -11.78
CA PRO A 449 -14.61 -1.69 -10.95
C PRO A 449 -15.95 -0.96 -10.76
N GLU A 450 -17.06 -1.68 -10.96
CA GLU A 450 -18.41 -1.11 -10.88
C GLU A 450 -18.84 -0.92 -9.41
N ALA A 451 -19.28 0.29 -9.04
CA ALA A 451 -19.82 0.54 -7.71
C ALA A 451 -21.31 0.12 -7.62
N ILE A 452 -21.58 -1.04 -7.03
CA ILE A 452 -22.92 -1.68 -7.05
C ILE A 452 -23.87 -1.22 -5.93
N ASP A 453 -23.45 -0.27 -5.09
CA ASP A 453 -24.31 0.31 -4.04
C ASP A 453 -24.20 1.85 -4.02
N PRO A 454 -25.24 2.59 -3.58
CA PRO A 454 -25.26 4.06 -3.66
C PRO A 454 -24.16 4.80 -2.88
N ALA A 455 -23.52 4.15 -1.90
CA ALA A 455 -22.39 4.73 -1.16
C ALA A 455 -21.02 4.36 -1.76
N GLN A 456 -21.00 3.60 -2.86
CA GLN A 456 -19.80 3.08 -3.51
C GLN A 456 -18.85 2.37 -2.52
N THR A 457 -19.44 1.52 -1.68
CA THR A 457 -18.77 0.72 -0.64
C THR A 457 -18.58 -0.75 -1.04
N VAL A 458 -19.21 -1.20 -2.12
CA VAL A 458 -18.94 -2.49 -2.77
C VAL A 458 -18.62 -2.26 -4.25
N LEU A 459 -17.44 -2.71 -4.67
CA LEU A 459 -16.97 -2.64 -6.06
C LEU A 459 -16.97 -4.03 -6.70
N ALA A 460 -17.54 -4.19 -7.88
CA ALA A 460 -17.57 -5.44 -8.64
C ALA A 460 -16.50 -5.45 -9.75
N ILE A 461 -15.96 -6.63 -10.05
CA ILE A 461 -15.20 -6.94 -11.28
C ILE A 461 -15.67 -8.27 -11.86
N ASP A 462 -15.52 -8.44 -13.17
CA ASP A 462 -15.51 -9.75 -13.80
C ASP A 462 -14.07 -10.28 -13.87
N LEU A 463 -13.86 -11.55 -13.50
CA LEU A 463 -12.52 -12.17 -13.54
C LEU A 463 -11.98 -12.36 -14.97
N ARG A 464 -12.85 -12.42 -15.99
CA ARG A 464 -12.47 -12.62 -17.41
C ARG A 464 -11.80 -11.37 -17.98
N ASP A 465 -12.35 -10.21 -17.66
CA ASP A 465 -11.89 -8.90 -18.12
C ASP A 465 -10.48 -8.57 -17.59
N VAL A 466 -10.09 -9.20 -16.48
CA VAL A 466 -8.75 -9.07 -15.86
C VAL A 466 -7.86 -10.32 -16.03
N GLY A 467 -8.37 -11.42 -16.61
CA GLY A 467 -7.62 -12.65 -16.86
C GLY A 467 -7.28 -13.47 -15.61
N TRP A 468 -8.14 -13.40 -14.59
CA TRP A 468 -7.98 -14.10 -13.32
C TRP A 468 -8.83 -15.39 -13.24
N ASP A 469 -9.75 -15.58 -14.18
CA ASP A 469 -10.54 -16.81 -14.34
C ASP A 469 -9.68 -17.97 -14.87
N GLU A 470 -8.83 -17.71 -15.88
CA GLU A 470 -7.99 -18.67 -16.62
C GLU A 470 -7.10 -19.55 -15.73
N ARG A 471 -6.77 -19.07 -14.52
CA ARG A 471 -5.95 -19.79 -13.51
C ARG A 471 -6.55 -19.75 -12.11
N HIS A 472 -7.84 -19.43 -11.98
CA HIS A 472 -8.57 -19.27 -10.72
C HIS A 472 -7.85 -18.36 -9.70
N LEU A 473 -7.20 -17.29 -10.16
CA LEU A 473 -6.27 -16.46 -9.38
C LEU A 473 -6.92 -15.81 -8.14
N PHE A 474 -8.24 -15.61 -8.15
CA PHE A 474 -8.97 -15.15 -6.96
C PHE A 474 -8.91 -16.15 -5.79
N ASN A 475 -8.73 -17.45 -6.05
CA ASN A 475 -8.57 -18.46 -4.99
C ASN A 475 -7.22 -18.32 -4.27
N GLU A 476 -6.16 -17.85 -4.95
CA GLU A 476 -4.89 -17.52 -4.31
C GLU A 476 -5.03 -16.28 -3.40
N ILE A 477 -5.89 -15.33 -3.75
CA ILE A 477 -6.26 -14.21 -2.87
C ILE A 477 -7.00 -14.74 -1.64
N LEU A 478 -8.06 -15.54 -1.82
CA LEU A 478 -8.85 -16.12 -0.74
C LEU A 478 -8.03 -17.02 0.20
N GLY A 479 -7.11 -17.83 -0.33
CA GLY A 479 -6.21 -18.68 0.45
C GLY A 479 -5.25 -17.93 1.37
N ARG A 480 -5.21 -16.59 1.29
CA ARG A 480 -4.42 -15.70 2.17
C ARG A 480 -5.29 -14.66 2.89
N TYR A 481 -6.61 -14.69 2.74
CA TYR A 481 -7.53 -13.66 3.24
C TYR A 481 -7.94 -13.93 4.70
N PRO A 482 -7.46 -13.17 5.69
CA PRO A 482 -7.64 -13.49 7.11
C PRO A 482 -9.04 -13.12 7.63
N TYR A 483 -9.80 -12.29 6.90
CA TYR A 483 -11.15 -11.86 7.26
C TYR A 483 -12.24 -12.71 6.58
N GLY A 484 -11.90 -13.88 6.04
CA GLY A 484 -12.80 -14.81 5.36
C GLY A 484 -13.76 -15.57 6.29
N LEU A 485 -14.45 -14.86 7.18
CA LEU A 485 -15.48 -15.43 8.05
C LEU A 485 -16.68 -15.87 7.20
N LYS A 486 -17.06 -17.15 7.32
CA LYS A 486 -18.28 -17.67 6.71
C LYS A 486 -19.48 -17.37 7.60
N HIS A 487 -20.54 -16.89 6.97
CA HIS A 487 -21.79 -16.53 7.66
C HIS A 487 -22.79 -17.69 7.77
N ASP A 488 -22.36 -18.93 7.56
CA ASP A 488 -23.20 -20.14 7.71
C ASP A 488 -23.69 -20.32 9.16
N LYS A 489 -22.96 -19.75 10.12
CA LYS A 489 -23.21 -19.85 11.58
C LYS A 489 -23.40 -18.48 12.25
N ASP A 490 -23.72 -17.43 11.49
CA ASP A 490 -24.07 -16.14 12.10
C ASP A 490 -25.34 -16.27 12.96
N ARG A 491 -25.53 -15.37 13.92
CA ARG A 491 -26.73 -15.34 14.78
C ARG A 491 -27.92 -14.71 14.07
N ASP A 492 -27.70 -13.67 13.28
CA ASP A 492 -28.75 -13.01 12.49
C ASP A 492 -29.15 -13.93 11.31
N GLU A 493 -30.38 -14.42 11.35
CA GLU A 493 -30.95 -15.27 10.32
C GLU A 493 -30.98 -14.61 8.93
N SER A 494 -31.18 -13.29 8.88
CA SER A 494 -31.18 -12.55 7.62
C SER A 494 -29.77 -12.41 7.04
N VAL A 495 -28.73 -12.35 7.88
CA VAL A 495 -27.32 -12.42 7.42
C VAL A 495 -27.01 -13.82 6.91
N ARG A 496 -27.39 -14.89 7.64
CA ARG A 496 -27.23 -16.28 7.17
C ARG A 496 -27.91 -16.52 5.81
N ALA A 497 -29.16 -16.08 5.66
CA ALA A 497 -29.95 -16.27 4.45
C ALA A 497 -29.36 -15.50 3.25
N LEU A 498 -28.99 -14.23 3.45
CA LEU A 498 -28.32 -13.42 2.44
C LEU A 498 -27.00 -14.05 1.97
N ALA A 499 -26.15 -14.47 2.92
CA ALA A 499 -24.87 -15.08 2.60
C ALA A 499 -25.04 -16.40 1.85
N SER A 500 -25.97 -17.26 2.29
CA SER A 500 -26.30 -18.50 1.58
C SER A 500 -26.72 -18.23 0.13
N GLU A 501 -27.59 -17.25 -0.11
CA GLU A 501 -28.01 -16.89 -1.47
C GLU A 501 -26.86 -16.33 -2.29
N VAL A 502 -26.03 -15.44 -1.72
CA VAL A 502 -24.83 -14.90 -2.38
C VAL A 502 -23.87 -16.01 -2.79
N TYR A 503 -23.56 -16.95 -1.90
CA TYR A 503 -22.65 -18.06 -2.19
C TYR A 503 -23.19 -18.99 -3.27
N THR A 504 -24.51 -19.28 -3.26
CA THR A 504 -25.18 -20.07 -4.31
C THR A 504 -25.16 -19.34 -5.66
N LEU A 505 -25.56 -18.06 -5.70
CA LEU A 505 -25.62 -17.28 -6.94
C LEU A 505 -24.24 -17.07 -7.59
N SER A 506 -23.19 -16.86 -6.79
CA SER A 506 -21.82 -16.64 -7.31
C SER A 506 -21.02 -17.92 -7.55
N GLY A 507 -21.55 -19.10 -7.20
CA GLY A 507 -20.81 -20.36 -7.24
C GLY A 507 -19.55 -20.39 -6.38
N SER A 508 -19.49 -19.61 -5.29
CA SER A 508 -18.27 -19.41 -4.49
C SER A 508 -18.61 -19.25 -3.01
N SER A 509 -17.89 -19.92 -2.12
CA SER A 509 -18.10 -19.77 -0.68
C SER A 509 -17.58 -18.46 -0.09
N MET A 510 -16.96 -17.59 -0.90
CA MET A 510 -16.60 -16.22 -0.54
C MET A 510 -16.29 -15.39 -1.82
N PRO A 511 -17.29 -14.76 -2.47
CA PRO A 511 -17.06 -14.00 -3.70
C PRO A 511 -16.45 -12.61 -3.48
N TYR A 512 -16.15 -12.21 -2.23
CA TYR A 512 -15.71 -10.86 -1.89
C TYR A 512 -14.56 -10.81 -0.89
N VAL A 513 -13.75 -9.74 -0.95
CA VAL A 513 -12.66 -9.46 -0.01
C VAL A 513 -12.63 -7.97 0.38
N ARG A 514 -12.08 -7.64 1.54
CA ARG A 514 -11.82 -6.26 1.96
C ARG A 514 -10.83 -5.57 1.03
N ALA A 515 -11.22 -4.42 0.51
CA ALA A 515 -10.46 -3.62 -0.43
C ALA A 515 -9.13 -3.12 0.14
N ASP A 516 -9.13 -2.64 1.39
CA ASP A 516 -7.94 -2.15 2.08
C ASP A 516 -6.89 -3.26 2.29
N TRP A 517 -7.36 -4.44 2.73
CA TRP A 517 -6.50 -5.62 2.84
C TRP A 517 -5.97 -6.08 1.47
N PHE A 518 -6.82 -6.09 0.44
CA PHE A 518 -6.41 -6.48 -0.91
C PHE A 518 -5.33 -5.53 -1.44
N VAL A 519 -5.53 -4.21 -1.35
CA VAL A 519 -4.55 -3.21 -1.78
C VAL A 519 -3.24 -3.33 -1.01
N ALA A 520 -3.30 -3.56 0.30
CA ALA A 520 -2.11 -3.73 1.15
C ALA A 520 -1.34 -5.03 0.89
N THR A 521 -2.02 -6.11 0.45
CA THR A 521 -1.43 -7.47 0.39
C THR A 521 -1.13 -7.92 -1.04
N ALA A 522 -2.00 -7.66 -2.01
CA ALA A 522 -1.82 -8.06 -3.41
C ALA A 522 -0.79 -7.19 -4.16
N SER A 523 -0.44 -6.02 -3.61
CA SER A 523 0.69 -5.21 -4.07
C SER A 523 2.07 -5.75 -3.61
N ARG A 524 2.11 -6.84 -2.81
CA ARG A 524 3.33 -7.42 -2.24
C ARG A 524 3.51 -8.89 -2.63
N PRO A 525 4.75 -9.43 -2.64
CA PRO A 525 4.98 -10.87 -2.74
C PRO A 525 4.36 -11.61 -1.55
N PRO A 526 3.90 -12.87 -1.74
CA PRO A 526 3.92 -13.62 -2.99
C PRO A 526 2.76 -13.27 -3.95
N LEU A 527 1.67 -12.64 -3.48
CA LEU A 527 0.47 -12.40 -4.30
C LEU A 527 0.77 -11.58 -5.56
N TYR A 528 1.53 -10.49 -5.44
CA TYR A 528 1.96 -9.66 -6.57
C TYR A 528 2.65 -10.50 -7.68
N HIS A 529 3.48 -11.48 -7.30
CA HIS A 529 4.15 -12.38 -8.24
C HIS A 529 3.23 -13.46 -8.82
N ILE A 530 2.23 -13.91 -8.07
CA ILE A 530 1.27 -14.95 -8.48
C ILE A 530 0.23 -14.37 -9.44
N LEU A 531 -0.32 -13.19 -9.13
CA LEU A 531 -1.41 -12.58 -9.91
C LEU A 531 -0.92 -12.10 -11.29
N LEU A 532 0.29 -11.55 -11.36
CA LEU A 532 0.98 -11.27 -12.63
C LEU A 532 1.67 -12.49 -13.26
N ASP A 533 1.70 -13.66 -12.59
CA ASP A 533 2.51 -14.83 -12.98
C ASP A 533 3.92 -14.44 -13.47
N LEU A 534 4.63 -13.67 -12.63
CA LEU A 534 5.97 -13.25 -12.97
C LEU A 534 6.89 -14.47 -12.97
N PRO A 535 7.83 -14.58 -13.93
CA PRO A 535 8.81 -15.65 -13.92
C PRO A 535 9.80 -15.50 -12.76
N LYS A 536 10.56 -16.57 -12.49
CA LYS A 536 11.62 -16.58 -11.47
C LYS A 536 12.94 -15.98 -11.92
N GLU A 537 13.07 -15.60 -13.20
CA GLU A 537 14.30 -15.13 -13.83
C GLU A 537 14.02 -13.96 -14.80
N ALA A 538 14.90 -12.96 -14.82
CA ALA A 538 14.86 -11.85 -15.77
C ALA A 538 14.82 -12.34 -17.23
N ARG A 539 15.63 -13.34 -17.58
CA ARG A 539 15.72 -13.88 -18.95
C ARG A 539 14.41 -14.48 -19.45
N ALA A 540 13.54 -14.95 -18.56
CA ALA A 540 12.22 -15.43 -18.93
C ALA A 540 11.21 -14.28 -19.15
N LEU A 541 11.32 -13.19 -18.38
CA LEU A 541 10.54 -11.96 -18.62
C LEU A 541 10.98 -11.26 -19.91
N GLU A 542 12.29 -11.22 -20.17
CA GLU A 542 12.88 -10.68 -21.41
C GLU A 542 12.35 -11.44 -22.63
N ARG A 543 12.29 -12.79 -22.59
CA ARG A 543 11.64 -13.60 -23.63
C ARG A 543 10.14 -13.30 -23.80
N LEU A 544 9.38 -13.18 -22.70
CA LEU A 544 7.94 -12.87 -22.72
C LEU A 544 7.67 -11.50 -23.38
N LEU A 545 8.52 -10.52 -23.10
CA LEU A 545 8.42 -9.14 -23.61
C LEU A 545 9.13 -8.93 -24.96
N LYS A 546 9.75 -9.98 -25.53
CA LYS A 546 10.55 -9.95 -26.77
C LYS A 546 11.71 -8.95 -26.75
N VAL A 547 12.38 -8.86 -25.60
CA VAL A 547 13.61 -8.08 -25.39
C VAL A 547 14.83 -9.01 -25.47
N ASP A 548 15.86 -8.58 -26.18
CA ASP A 548 17.17 -9.24 -26.21
C ASP A 548 18.21 -8.24 -25.69
N VAL A 549 18.56 -8.33 -24.41
CA VAL A 549 19.43 -7.34 -23.75
C VAL A 549 20.85 -7.34 -24.32
N GLU A 550 21.38 -8.52 -24.68
CA GLU A 550 22.72 -8.67 -25.25
C GLU A 550 22.71 -8.30 -26.73
N GLY A 551 21.71 -8.76 -27.48
CA GLY A 551 21.51 -8.37 -28.87
C GLY A 551 21.33 -6.86 -29.03
N ASP A 552 20.55 -6.20 -28.17
CA ASP A 552 20.37 -4.75 -28.21
C ASP A 552 21.64 -3.98 -27.82
N PHE A 553 22.41 -4.46 -26.84
CA PHE A 553 23.72 -3.90 -26.52
C PHE A 553 24.67 -4.03 -27.70
N LEU A 554 24.78 -5.23 -28.30
CA LEU A 554 25.69 -5.48 -29.42
C LEU A 554 25.33 -4.64 -30.65
N ASN A 555 24.04 -4.54 -30.99
CA ASN A 555 23.53 -3.87 -32.18
C ASN A 555 23.20 -2.37 -32.00
N ASP A 556 23.59 -1.74 -30.88
CA ASP A 556 23.34 -0.32 -30.60
C ASP A 556 21.85 0.08 -30.59
N LYS A 557 20.98 -0.78 -30.03
CA LYS A 557 19.50 -0.60 -30.00
C LYS A 557 18.90 -0.22 -28.65
N LEU A 558 19.71 -0.22 -27.58
CA LEU A 558 19.31 0.28 -26.25
C LEU A 558 19.70 1.74 -26.06
N ALA A 559 19.05 2.42 -25.11
CA ALA A 559 19.45 3.74 -24.63
C ALA A 559 19.87 3.66 -23.15
N ARG A 560 21.12 4.00 -22.86
CA ARG A 560 21.81 3.85 -21.58
C ARG A 560 22.01 5.18 -20.87
N ALA A 561 22.03 5.18 -19.54
CA ALA A 561 22.52 6.29 -18.72
C ALA A 561 23.15 5.76 -17.42
N GLY A 562 24.05 6.53 -16.83
CA GLY A 562 24.59 6.22 -15.50
C GLY A 562 24.74 7.46 -14.62
N PHE A 563 24.54 7.28 -13.32
CA PHE A 563 24.59 8.37 -12.34
C PHE A 563 25.35 7.95 -11.09
N ALA A 564 26.07 8.89 -10.48
CA ALA A 564 26.99 8.62 -9.37
C ALA A 564 26.31 8.36 -8.01
N THR A 565 25.08 8.84 -7.85
CA THR A 565 24.20 8.65 -6.67
C THR A 565 22.74 8.57 -7.12
N SER A 566 21.88 7.95 -6.34
CA SER A 566 20.43 7.85 -6.63
C SER A 566 19.58 8.07 -5.37
N GLY A 567 18.28 8.32 -5.54
CA GLY A 567 17.36 8.48 -4.41
C GLY A 567 17.12 7.21 -3.57
N VAL A 568 17.59 6.04 -4.05
CA VAL A 568 17.42 4.73 -3.41
C VAL A 568 18.74 4.02 -3.08
N SER A 569 19.88 4.54 -3.54
CA SER A 569 21.21 3.98 -3.26
C SER A 569 22.28 5.07 -3.24
N SER A 570 23.18 4.97 -2.26
CA SER A 570 24.35 5.84 -2.11
C SER A 570 25.48 5.54 -3.10
N GLN A 571 25.38 4.42 -3.83
CA GLN A 571 26.32 4.04 -4.88
C GLN A 571 25.87 4.56 -6.24
N ASN A 572 26.73 4.35 -7.24
CA ASN A 572 26.36 4.59 -8.62
C ASN A 572 25.28 3.59 -9.09
N ARG A 573 24.55 3.96 -10.13
CA ARG A 573 23.52 3.13 -10.78
C ARG A 573 23.59 3.35 -12.28
N LEU A 574 23.40 2.29 -13.05
CA LEU A 574 23.28 2.33 -14.51
C LEU A 574 21.86 1.88 -14.87
N VAL A 575 21.28 2.49 -15.90
CA VAL A 575 19.96 2.11 -16.42
C VAL A 575 20.02 1.93 -17.93
N ASP A 576 19.46 0.83 -18.42
CA ASP A 576 19.25 0.55 -19.83
C ASP A 576 17.77 0.58 -20.19
N ARG A 577 17.46 1.20 -21.32
CA ARG A 577 16.13 1.24 -21.93
C ARG A 577 16.12 0.45 -23.23
N HIS A 578 15.32 -0.60 -23.27
CA HIS A 578 15.03 -1.41 -24.45
C HIS A 578 13.65 -1.06 -25.06
N VAL A 579 13.42 -1.50 -26.28
CA VAL A 579 12.07 -1.56 -26.87
C VAL A 579 11.48 -2.93 -26.56
N ALA A 580 10.24 -2.96 -26.06
CA ALA A 580 9.55 -4.18 -25.65
C ALA A 580 8.19 -4.30 -26.33
N LEU A 581 7.63 -5.50 -26.37
CA LEU A 581 6.36 -5.85 -27.03
C LEU A 581 5.20 -4.88 -26.71
N TYR A 582 5.11 -4.42 -25.46
CA TYR A 582 4.06 -3.48 -25.00
C TYR A 582 4.56 -2.05 -24.78
N GLY A 583 5.83 -1.74 -25.12
CA GLY A 583 6.38 -0.39 -25.04
C GLY A 583 7.85 -0.32 -24.64
N ALA A 584 8.08 -0.14 -23.34
CA ALA A 584 9.40 0.00 -22.75
C ALA A 584 9.74 -1.18 -21.83
N TYR A 585 11.02 -1.52 -21.79
CA TYR A 585 11.64 -2.34 -20.76
C TYR A 585 12.86 -1.58 -20.26
N TRP A 586 12.84 -1.21 -18.99
CA TRP A 586 13.85 -0.44 -18.29
C TRP A 586 14.51 -1.34 -17.25
N LYS A 587 15.84 -1.46 -17.27
CA LYS A 587 16.60 -2.36 -16.41
C LYS A 587 17.71 -1.59 -15.72
N SER A 588 17.71 -1.55 -14.39
CA SER A 588 18.83 -1.02 -13.61
C SER A 588 19.88 -2.08 -13.31
N TYR A 589 21.09 -1.59 -13.11
CA TYR A 589 22.22 -2.31 -12.59
C TYR A 589 22.71 -1.56 -11.36
N ASP A 590 22.61 -2.21 -10.20
CA ASP A 590 22.85 -1.64 -8.88
C ASP A 590 24.11 -2.24 -8.26
N PHE A 591 24.94 -1.40 -7.62
CA PHE A 591 26.31 -1.75 -7.23
C PHE A 591 26.49 -1.70 -5.71
N LYS A 592 27.32 -2.60 -5.15
CA LYS A 592 27.67 -2.57 -3.72
C LYS A 592 28.74 -1.51 -3.39
N ARG A 593 29.58 -1.14 -4.36
CA ARG A 593 30.65 -0.14 -4.21
C ARG A 593 31.02 0.49 -5.55
N ASN A 594 31.41 1.76 -5.53
CA ASN A 594 31.99 2.49 -6.67
C ASN A 594 33.47 2.10 -6.96
N GLU A 595 33.85 0.84 -6.70
CA GLU A 595 35.21 0.29 -6.73
C GLU A 595 35.36 -0.83 -7.76
N GLY A 596 36.59 -1.11 -8.20
CA GLY A 596 36.87 -2.20 -9.16
C GLY A 596 36.06 -2.07 -10.46
N THR A 597 35.51 -3.19 -10.93
CA THR A 597 34.59 -3.27 -12.08
C THR A 597 33.26 -2.55 -11.85
N GLY A 598 32.87 -2.27 -10.59
CA GLY A 598 31.70 -1.43 -10.26
C GLY A 598 31.91 0.07 -10.54
N ASN A 599 33.13 0.50 -10.87
CA ASN A 599 33.39 1.90 -11.20
C ASN A 599 32.97 2.24 -12.64
N LEU A 600 31.72 2.67 -12.84
CA LEU A 600 31.15 3.03 -14.15
C LEU A 600 31.92 4.12 -14.92
N PHE A 601 32.72 4.96 -14.26
CA PHE A 601 33.61 5.94 -14.93
C PHE A 601 34.85 5.30 -15.58
N ARG A 602 35.03 3.98 -15.42
CA ARG A 602 36.07 3.15 -16.06
C ARG A 602 35.48 1.94 -16.80
N PHE A 603 34.36 1.41 -16.31
CA PHE A 603 33.71 0.19 -16.81
C PHE A 603 32.25 0.44 -17.22
N PRO A 604 31.95 1.29 -18.23
CA PRO A 604 30.58 1.63 -18.64
C PRO A 604 29.93 0.63 -19.62
N LEU A 605 30.65 -0.41 -20.07
CA LEU A 605 30.25 -1.30 -21.18
C LEU A 605 29.97 -2.75 -20.72
N GLY A 606 29.58 -2.93 -19.46
CA GLY A 606 29.00 -4.18 -18.97
C GLY A 606 27.49 -4.31 -19.25
N PRO A 607 26.80 -5.30 -18.62
CA PRO A 607 27.33 -6.27 -17.66
C PRO A 607 28.31 -7.26 -18.29
N VAL A 608 28.88 -8.17 -17.49
CA VAL A 608 29.68 -9.29 -18.00
C VAL A 608 28.80 -10.24 -18.83
N PHE A 609 29.16 -10.51 -20.10
CA PHE A 609 28.53 -11.57 -20.91
C PHE A 609 29.46 -12.13 -22.01
N ALA A 610 29.16 -13.35 -22.48
CA ALA A 610 30.09 -14.17 -23.26
C ALA A 610 30.62 -13.53 -24.55
N ASP A 611 29.74 -12.85 -25.30
CA ASP A 611 30.07 -12.26 -26.61
C ASP A 611 30.42 -10.75 -26.54
N ASN A 612 30.72 -10.21 -25.36
CA ASN A 612 31.01 -8.79 -25.20
C ASN A 612 32.40 -8.41 -25.77
N PRO A 613 32.49 -7.59 -26.84
CA PRO A 613 33.78 -7.18 -27.40
C PRO A 613 34.56 -6.19 -26.51
N PHE A 614 33.95 -5.71 -25.41
CA PHE A 614 34.51 -4.74 -24.48
C PHE A 614 34.82 -5.33 -23.10
N SER A 615 35.35 -6.56 -23.04
CA SER A 615 35.69 -7.28 -21.79
C SER A 615 36.69 -6.60 -20.84
N ARG A 616 37.31 -5.48 -21.25
CA ARG A 616 38.13 -4.60 -20.39
C ARG A 616 37.36 -3.40 -19.81
N GLN A 617 36.08 -3.27 -20.15
CA GLN A 617 35.15 -2.22 -19.74
C GLN A 617 33.84 -2.80 -19.18
N GLU A 618 33.80 -4.11 -18.92
CA GLU A 618 32.69 -4.81 -18.27
C GLU A 618 32.57 -4.48 -16.78
N PHE A 619 31.34 -4.46 -16.28
CA PHE A 619 31.02 -4.25 -14.87
C PHE A 619 30.36 -5.48 -14.25
N GLU A 620 30.64 -5.71 -12.95
CA GLU A 620 29.90 -6.64 -12.10
C GLU A 620 28.87 -5.85 -11.29
N HIS A 621 27.60 -6.23 -11.36
CA HIS A 621 26.53 -5.62 -10.58
C HIS A 621 26.06 -6.55 -9.45
N ALA A 622 25.43 -6.00 -8.42
CA ALA A 622 24.97 -6.74 -7.24
C ALA A 622 23.48 -7.12 -7.29
N GLY A 623 22.71 -6.42 -8.11
CA GLY A 623 21.28 -6.65 -8.33
C GLY A 623 20.73 -5.71 -9.41
N GLY A 624 19.41 -5.65 -9.52
CA GLY A 624 18.73 -4.73 -10.42
C GLY A 624 17.22 -4.64 -10.16
N GLU A 625 16.61 -3.60 -10.70
CA GLU A 625 15.17 -3.39 -10.80
C GLU A 625 14.79 -3.33 -12.29
N ILE A 626 13.69 -3.99 -12.63
CA ILE A 626 13.17 -4.05 -13.99
C ILE A 626 11.76 -3.45 -13.98
N LEU A 627 11.59 -2.35 -14.71
CA LEU A 627 10.29 -1.77 -15.07
C LEU A 627 9.91 -2.22 -16.48
N PHE A 628 8.65 -2.60 -16.68
CA PHE A 628 8.13 -2.92 -18.01
C PHE A 628 6.69 -2.45 -18.20
N ASN A 629 6.30 -2.12 -19.44
CA ASN A 629 4.89 -1.86 -19.72
C ASN A 629 4.07 -3.15 -19.73
N LEU A 630 2.91 -3.10 -19.07
CA LEU A 630 1.82 -4.06 -19.26
C LEU A 630 1.03 -3.71 -20.54
N PRO A 631 0.24 -4.65 -21.09
CA PRO A 631 -0.52 -4.43 -22.34
C PRO A 631 -1.51 -3.26 -22.27
N ASN A 632 -2.12 -3.04 -21.10
CA ASN A 632 -3.00 -1.91 -20.80
C ASN A 632 -2.27 -0.56 -20.57
N GLY A 633 -0.96 -0.50 -20.77
CA GLY A 633 -0.15 0.73 -20.65
C GLY A 633 0.33 1.07 -19.25
N LEU A 634 -0.15 0.39 -18.20
CA LEU A 634 0.41 0.46 -16.85
C LEU A 634 1.82 -0.19 -16.80
N GLN A 635 2.37 -0.33 -15.60
CA GLN A 635 3.71 -0.86 -15.38
C GLN A 635 3.71 -2.07 -14.46
N GLY A 636 4.51 -3.07 -14.84
CA GLY A 636 4.97 -4.15 -13.99
C GLY A 636 6.41 -3.92 -13.54
N TYR A 637 6.74 -4.54 -12.41
CA TYR A 637 8.00 -4.36 -11.67
C TYR A 637 8.57 -5.72 -11.25
N LEU A 638 9.89 -5.89 -11.35
CA LEU A 638 10.61 -7.10 -10.94
C LEU A 638 11.98 -6.71 -10.32
N LEU A 639 12.23 -7.06 -9.06
CA LEU A 639 13.57 -6.96 -8.46
C LEU A 639 14.35 -8.25 -8.71
N VAL A 640 15.65 -8.14 -8.95
CA VAL A 640 16.54 -9.28 -9.24
C VAL A 640 17.91 -9.21 -8.55
N ASP A 641 18.49 -10.37 -8.29
CA ASP A 641 19.88 -10.50 -7.83
C ASP A 641 20.91 -10.31 -8.97
N ALA A 642 22.20 -10.35 -8.62
CA ALA A 642 23.33 -10.28 -9.56
C ALA A 642 23.33 -11.35 -10.68
N LYS A 643 22.52 -12.41 -10.57
CA LYS A 643 22.38 -13.49 -11.56
C LYS A 643 21.11 -13.35 -12.39
N GLY A 644 20.26 -12.37 -12.08
CA GLY A 644 18.94 -12.21 -12.70
C GLY A 644 17.84 -13.08 -12.10
N ASN A 645 18.05 -13.73 -10.95
CA ASN A 645 16.97 -14.42 -10.22
C ASN A 645 16.05 -13.38 -9.59
N ARG A 646 14.73 -13.61 -9.63
CA ARG A 646 13.75 -12.77 -8.93
C ARG A 646 13.97 -12.84 -7.42
N ILE A 647 13.92 -11.68 -6.77
CA ILE A 647 13.89 -11.52 -5.32
C ILE A 647 12.64 -10.75 -4.90
N ASP A 648 12.06 -11.11 -3.76
CA ASP A 648 10.83 -10.47 -3.27
C ASP A 648 11.10 -9.03 -2.78
N ALA A 649 12.28 -8.78 -2.21
CA ALA A 649 12.73 -7.46 -1.73
C ALA A 649 14.22 -7.22 -2.00
N GLY A 650 14.61 -5.95 -2.18
CA GLY A 650 15.98 -5.50 -2.40
C GLY A 650 16.83 -5.55 -1.11
N PRO A 651 18.10 -6.02 -1.16
CA PRO A 651 18.98 -6.03 0.01
C PRO A 651 19.35 -4.61 0.46
N ILE A 652 19.18 -4.33 1.76
CA ILE A 652 19.34 -2.98 2.34
C ILE A 652 20.77 -2.44 2.28
N GLU A 653 21.78 -3.30 2.05
CA GLU A 653 23.16 -2.88 1.82
C GLU A 653 23.45 -2.48 0.36
N ILE A 654 22.44 -2.53 -0.52
CA ILE A 654 22.50 -2.12 -1.93
C ILE A 654 21.50 -0.99 -2.19
N VAL A 655 20.23 -1.17 -1.79
CA VAL A 655 19.13 -0.24 -2.03
C VAL A 655 18.21 -0.10 -0.81
N GLY A 656 17.73 1.12 -0.55
CA GLY A 656 16.90 1.44 0.61
C GLY A 656 15.58 2.14 0.27
N ASP A 657 14.49 1.67 0.87
CA ASP A 657 13.20 2.35 0.90
C ASP A 657 13.26 3.45 1.99
N ALA A 658 13.77 4.62 1.63
CA ALA A 658 13.92 5.77 2.54
C ALA A 658 12.57 6.24 3.13
N LEU A 659 11.48 5.93 2.44
CA LEU A 659 10.09 6.26 2.76
C LEU A 659 9.45 5.21 3.69
N LYS A 660 10.11 4.06 3.84
CA LYS A 660 9.66 2.86 4.55
C LYS A 660 8.27 2.41 4.10
N THR A 661 7.99 2.47 2.80
CA THR A 661 6.69 2.11 2.19
C THR A 661 6.20 0.73 2.62
N SER A 662 7.12 -0.23 2.77
CA SER A 662 6.84 -1.59 3.23
C SER A 662 6.55 -1.72 4.74
N GLY A 663 6.79 -0.67 5.52
CA GLY A 663 6.98 -0.68 6.97
C GLY A 663 8.44 -0.89 7.39
N THR A 664 9.37 -1.06 6.43
CA THR A 664 10.79 -1.34 6.65
C THR A 664 11.66 -0.55 5.67
N ALA A 665 12.97 -0.47 5.90
CA ALA A 665 13.91 0.14 4.95
C ALA A 665 14.18 -0.70 3.69
N ALA A 666 13.55 -1.88 3.53
CA ALA A 666 13.70 -2.71 2.35
C ALA A 666 12.68 -2.33 1.26
N ILE A 667 13.16 -2.18 0.02
CA ILE A 667 12.32 -2.00 -1.17
C ILE A 667 11.64 -3.33 -1.47
N VAL A 668 10.31 -3.39 -1.33
CA VAL A 668 9.51 -4.59 -1.61
C VAL A 668 8.95 -4.49 -3.03
N THR A 669 9.14 -5.55 -3.83
CA THR A 669 8.68 -5.57 -5.23
C THR A 669 7.17 -5.35 -5.32
N GLY A 670 6.72 -4.62 -6.34
CA GLY A 670 5.32 -4.20 -6.44
C GLY A 670 5.09 -2.95 -5.60
N LEU A 671 4.88 -3.07 -4.30
CA LEU A 671 4.51 -1.96 -3.40
C LEU A 671 5.48 -0.78 -3.44
N SER A 672 6.74 -0.98 -3.07
CA SER A 672 7.73 0.11 -3.01
C SER A 672 8.03 0.64 -4.43
N CYS A 673 7.97 -0.23 -5.45
CA CYS A 673 8.12 0.17 -6.85
C CYS A 673 6.95 1.06 -7.33
N MET A 674 5.69 0.68 -7.07
CA MET A 674 4.49 1.46 -7.41
C MET A 674 4.39 2.78 -6.64
N ALA A 675 5.04 2.86 -5.46
CA ALA A 675 5.28 4.11 -4.75
C ALA A 675 6.35 4.94 -5.48
N CYS A 676 7.61 4.50 -5.54
CA CYS A 676 8.71 5.21 -6.19
C CYS A 676 8.35 5.70 -7.61
N HIS A 677 7.59 4.89 -8.37
CA HIS A 677 7.18 5.17 -9.74
C HIS A 677 5.74 5.76 -9.86
N GLN A 678 5.35 6.70 -8.97
CA GLN A 678 4.04 7.39 -9.04
C GLN A 678 3.71 7.98 -10.43
N ARG A 679 4.73 8.34 -11.21
CA ARG A 679 4.63 8.92 -12.56
C ARG A 679 5.28 8.05 -13.66
N GLY A 680 5.59 6.79 -13.35
CA GLY A 680 6.43 5.95 -14.18
C GLY A 680 7.91 6.15 -13.87
N VAL A 681 8.79 6.08 -14.88
CA VAL A 681 10.25 6.11 -14.70
C VAL A 681 10.69 7.41 -14.03
N ILE A 682 11.43 7.32 -12.92
CA ILE A 682 11.93 8.49 -12.19
C ILE A 682 12.96 9.22 -13.08
N PRO A 683 12.82 10.54 -13.31
CA PRO A 683 13.80 11.31 -14.07
C PRO A 683 15.19 11.29 -13.43
N PHE A 684 16.21 11.07 -14.25
CA PHE A 684 17.62 11.07 -13.85
C PHE A 684 18.45 11.97 -14.78
N LYS A 685 19.64 12.35 -14.33
CA LYS A 685 20.66 13.01 -15.18
C LYS A 685 21.80 12.04 -15.40
N ASP A 686 22.11 11.72 -16.67
CA ASP A 686 23.35 11.01 -16.99
C ASP A 686 24.56 11.86 -16.62
N THR A 687 25.52 11.26 -15.92
CA THR A 687 26.83 11.84 -15.59
C THR A 687 27.99 11.10 -16.25
N ILE A 688 27.69 10.04 -17.02
CA ILE A 688 28.71 9.14 -17.59
C ILE A 688 29.10 9.55 -19.02
N ARG A 689 28.18 9.93 -19.92
CA ARG A 689 28.49 10.32 -21.32
C ARG A 689 29.57 11.42 -21.43
N GLU A 690 29.60 12.37 -20.50
CA GLU A 690 30.53 13.51 -20.52
C GLU A 690 31.82 13.28 -19.70
N GLY A 691 31.76 12.53 -18.59
CA GLY A 691 32.84 12.43 -17.60
C GLY A 691 33.77 11.21 -17.71
N LEU A 692 33.79 10.53 -18.86
CA LEU A 692 34.33 9.17 -18.99
C LEU A 692 35.81 9.08 -19.37
N ALA A 693 36.54 8.17 -18.70
CA ALA A 693 37.96 7.89 -18.95
C ALA A 693 38.20 6.72 -19.95
N VAL A 694 37.37 6.58 -20.98
CA VAL A 694 37.52 5.57 -22.06
C VAL A 694 37.86 6.22 -23.40
N ALA A 695 38.57 5.49 -24.27
CA ALA A 695 39.07 5.98 -25.55
C ALA A 695 38.94 4.93 -26.68
N GLY A 696 39.03 5.37 -27.94
CA GLY A 696 38.87 4.53 -29.12
C GLY A 696 37.51 3.86 -29.19
N ALA A 697 37.43 2.64 -29.73
CA ALA A 697 36.18 1.90 -29.93
C ALA A 697 35.25 1.82 -28.70
N ALA A 698 35.79 1.84 -27.48
CA ALA A 698 35.00 1.89 -26.25
C ALA A 698 34.32 3.26 -26.02
N ARG A 699 34.98 4.36 -26.37
CA ARG A 699 34.37 5.70 -26.40
C ARG A 699 33.28 5.77 -27.48
N ASP A 700 33.59 5.27 -28.68
CA ASP A 700 32.65 5.26 -29.79
C ASP A 700 31.38 4.46 -29.45
N LYS A 701 31.51 3.35 -28.71
CA LYS A 701 30.38 2.54 -28.21
C LYS A 701 29.55 3.30 -27.18
N VAL A 702 30.20 3.98 -26.24
CA VAL A 702 29.50 4.85 -25.26
C VAL A 702 28.69 5.93 -25.97
N GLU A 703 29.23 6.60 -26.98
CA GLU A 703 28.53 7.69 -27.68
C GLU A 703 27.28 7.23 -28.46
N ARG A 704 27.22 5.94 -28.84
CA ARG A 704 26.05 5.33 -29.47
C ARG A 704 25.03 4.79 -28.46
N LEU A 705 25.48 4.16 -27.37
CA LEU A 705 24.59 3.60 -26.35
C LEU A 705 24.01 4.67 -25.40
N PHE A 706 24.77 5.69 -25.03
CA PHE A 706 24.32 6.76 -24.12
C PHE A 706 23.83 7.95 -24.96
N PRO A 707 22.52 8.14 -25.20
CA PRO A 707 22.03 9.24 -26.03
C PRO A 707 22.20 10.60 -25.34
N GLU A 708 22.05 11.68 -26.12
CA GLU A 708 22.02 13.04 -25.58
C GLU A 708 20.81 13.28 -24.68
N LYS A 709 20.94 14.22 -23.72
CA LYS A 709 19.88 14.52 -22.76
C LYS A 709 18.53 14.75 -23.43
N ALA A 710 18.46 15.57 -24.48
CA ALA A 710 17.21 15.85 -25.20
C ALA A 710 16.57 14.60 -25.86
N ALA A 711 17.37 13.61 -26.25
CA ALA A 711 16.88 12.34 -26.77
C ALA A 711 16.43 11.40 -25.64
N MET A 712 17.14 11.37 -24.51
CA MET A 712 16.72 10.61 -23.32
C MET A 712 15.44 11.19 -22.70
N ASP A 713 15.35 12.52 -22.56
CA ASP A 713 14.16 13.24 -22.10
C ASP A 713 12.93 12.87 -22.95
N LYS A 714 13.09 12.78 -24.27
CA LYS A 714 12.03 12.39 -25.21
C LYS A 714 11.61 10.91 -25.07
N LEU A 715 12.52 10.02 -24.69
CA LEU A 715 12.20 8.63 -24.37
C LEU A 715 11.45 8.51 -23.04
N LEU A 716 11.94 9.19 -22.00
CA LEU A 716 11.31 9.26 -20.67
C LEU A 716 9.89 9.85 -20.76
N GLY A 717 9.73 11.03 -21.36
CA GLY A 717 8.43 11.70 -21.46
C GLY A 717 7.39 10.92 -22.28
N ARG A 718 7.81 10.12 -23.27
CA ARG A 718 6.90 9.21 -23.99
C ARG A 718 6.43 8.07 -23.10
N ASP A 719 7.34 7.49 -22.32
CA ASP A 719 7.05 6.33 -21.47
C ASP A 719 6.24 6.75 -20.23
N GLU A 720 6.51 7.94 -19.67
CA GLU A 720 5.65 8.63 -18.69
C GLU A 720 4.25 8.89 -19.27
N ALA A 721 4.13 9.49 -20.46
CA ALA A 721 2.83 9.80 -21.05
C ALA A 721 1.96 8.56 -21.31
N ARG A 722 2.55 7.41 -21.69
CA ARG A 722 1.82 6.13 -21.76
C ARG A 722 1.27 5.74 -20.40
N PHE A 723 2.12 5.74 -19.37
CA PHE A 723 1.75 5.30 -18.03
C PHE A 723 0.70 6.22 -17.39
N LEU A 724 0.88 7.53 -17.49
CA LEU A 724 -0.07 8.51 -16.97
C LEU A 724 -1.43 8.44 -17.67
N LYS A 725 -1.50 8.15 -18.97
CA LYS A 725 -2.76 7.90 -19.67
C LYS A 725 -3.50 6.70 -19.07
N ALA A 726 -2.83 5.55 -18.96
CA ALA A 726 -3.44 4.33 -18.43
C ALA A 726 -3.83 4.47 -16.94
N LEU A 727 -3.04 5.24 -16.17
CA LEU A 727 -3.36 5.57 -14.78
C LEU A 727 -4.59 6.47 -14.67
N ASP A 728 -4.75 7.45 -15.57
CA ASP A 728 -5.92 8.33 -15.62
C ASP A 728 -7.19 7.57 -16.05
N GLU A 729 -7.07 6.67 -17.02
CA GLU A 729 -8.16 5.76 -17.42
C GLU A 729 -8.61 4.85 -16.26
N ALA A 730 -7.66 4.36 -15.45
CA ALA A 730 -7.97 3.48 -14.30
C ALA A 730 -8.48 4.22 -13.05
N THR A 731 -8.07 5.47 -12.81
CA THR A 731 -8.30 6.17 -11.54
C THR A 731 -9.12 7.45 -11.65
N GLY A 732 -9.12 8.10 -12.83
CA GLY A 732 -9.91 9.29 -13.15
C GLY A 732 -11.41 9.15 -12.82
N PRO A 733 -12.09 8.01 -13.06
CA PRO A 733 -13.50 7.82 -12.69
C PRO A 733 -13.82 8.05 -11.20
N PHE A 734 -12.84 7.86 -10.30
CA PHE A 734 -13.00 8.09 -8.85
C PHE A 734 -12.35 9.39 -8.37
N LEU A 735 -11.27 9.82 -9.04
CA LEU A 735 -10.49 10.99 -8.63
C LEU A 735 -10.93 12.29 -9.31
N LYS A 736 -11.40 12.27 -10.56
CA LYS A 736 -11.81 13.45 -11.35
C LYS A 736 -13.32 13.70 -11.27
N VAL A 737 -13.78 14.06 -10.07
CA VAL A 737 -15.20 14.26 -9.74
C VAL A 737 -15.41 15.68 -9.20
N GLY A 738 -16.50 16.33 -9.61
CA GLY A 738 -16.77 17.72 -9.22
C GLY A 738 -15.68 18.68 -9.70
N ASP A 739 -15.13 19.46 -8.77
CA ASP A 739 -14.11 20.48 -9.02
C ASP A 739 -12.69 19.91 -9.22
N ASP A 740 -12.46 18.61 -8.97
CA ASP A 740 -11.15 17.93 -9.12
C ASP A 740 -10.85 17.47 -10.58
N ARG A 741 -11.48 18.08 -11.60
CA ARG A 741 -11.50 17.57 -13.00
C ARG A 741 -10.39 18.06 -13.93
#